data_AF-A0A7K4CS51-F1
#
_entry.id   AF-A0A7K4CS51-F1
#
_cell.length_a   1.000
_cell.length_b   1.000
_cell.length_c   1.000
_cell.angle_alpha   90.00
_cell.angle_beta   90.00
_cell.angle_gamma   90.00
#
_symmetry.space_group_name_H-M   'P 1'
#
loop_
_entity.id
_entity.type
_entity.pdbx_description
1 polymer ?
#
loop_
_entity_poly.entity_id
_entity_poly.type
_entity_poly.pdbx_seq_one_letter_code
_entity_poly.pdbx_strand_id
1 'polypeptide(L)'
;MNGKNGKISMAPQQASRKYLATSLALIAIACATGIIPILVGNSSYPDNGGFTRSVMYIRPPAGTSDPGYFLIIDEFEPGKAIDLVFHSYGALSINATAGEAVFNQSGTSMRMRFVGVPVTITSHVDNVYNYHVHAAVEYIKVRPASSTSRRLVTVMTFGNASIPHPSMEVPEQSDHLAITVGGTDHFLFQLASRAAPHDIGDARAMISGNYCGYRLNTTGDLQWFFFEGAALAKFFPATVYSGESASGLYNATSGRLELAGRGQGSPAPVIASASFNAAPLASRQHPYLLFDDGDLEAIRARCNGTTAGPWQAWYASLGGESFVVNAFKGRVDRNQALVDAAVQALLGIDGISLEGSTWETAQFITQSCYLYPYLIAYDMIYNNISTANRTILEQKFLPKLRVLADAAASGAVPTNNHVVVSSVALGIGGLLFKNATWVQLAQDANDFYLANRVRPNGPCYEGDIYGRYTFENAIKFYLALRHCGGYDYFTNPRFLAFLNYTVSSVTPLGYTPVFEDCSVNSTLGAMASIATFPVNATNPVLASNLRWYYPFALGSENAGADIYRILASEGIISQREPVVGSNGGFAYFDSGLVCIRSGWERRSTYLVISNKHYPQSHVHLDENSIEVYALGKQFLTNPGYPHWGRPGHDYAISTEGSNTVLIDGQGQLDVTSDGFSAAIQANAIDWIRSPSRKAYKSPYFPPSNPAFMVVVIAAAACFGMAGLLVMIKGRRESRAAAKVTSSIPAPEPRATSLLARLFKFDASTIETLDFRSRAFSSLPALLLALIFSPGLVYFILGLADYTLYNIHYINLSQSLVRVLDGIGPVVKAASFIIVPLACWLASSIVSGVHSLAFYQPARSRGIPWKVARGAVGKAWLLQWPAVAAGSAWIAMYFFPSFLAALHAAQVDAGNNIAIGILIVGLLGDAMPWLVALAGTSIALHVIATRVTGALALRSGTSEFSLKMSFMSTLFIVAGIFLVLAIIGLLAGFSAFSVISIEHNPFQ
;
A
#
# COMPACT_ATOMS: atom_id res chain seq x y z
N MET A 1 26.44 83.51 26.46
CA MET A 1 26.19 82.14 26.96
C MET A 1 24.69 81.94 27.07
N ASN A 2 24.11 81.00 26.31
CA ASN A 2 22.92 80.22 26.72
C ASN A 2 22.63 79.17 25.65
N GLY A 3 23.04 77.93 25.94
CA GLY A 3 22.79 76.75 25.12
C GLY A 3 21.33 76.33 25.17
N LYS A 4 20.70 76.23 23.99
CA LYS A 4 19.46 75.46 23.82
C LYS A 4 19.85 74.13 23.16
N ASN A 5 19.93 73.09 23.99
CA ASN A 5 20.03 71.69 23.57
C ASN A 5 18.88 71.36 22.61
N GLY A 6 19.19 71.26 21.31
CA GLY A 6 18.27 70.72 20.32
C GLY A 6 18.01 69.24 20.62
N LYS A 7 16.81 68.92 21.10
CA LYS A 7 16.33 67.54 21.19
C LYS A 7 16.31 66.94 19.78
N ILE A 8 17.27 66.09 19.48
CA ILE A 8 17.24 65.23 18.30
C ILE A 8 16.04 64.29 18.48
N SER A 9 15.01 64.50 17.67
CA SER A 9 13.77 63.74 17.66
C SER A 9 14.06 62.25 17.35
N MET A 10 13.75 61.36 18.30
CA MET A 10 13.87 59.89 18.16
C MET A 10 12.82 59.25 17.22
N ALA A 11 12.13 60.04 16.38
CA ALA A 11 11.07 59.56 15.49
C ALA A 11 11.44 58.38 14.55
N PRO A 12 12.70 58.19 14.07
CA PRO A 12 13.02 57.08 13.17
C PRO A 12 12.93 55.68 13.81
N GLN A 13 13.14 55.56 15.14
CA GLN A 13 13.12 54.26 15.82
C GLN A 13 11.72 53.67 15.98
N GLN A 14 10.67 54.49 15.94
CA GLN A 14 9.31 54.01 16.13
C GLN A 14 8.75 53.33 14.87
N ALA A 15 9.15 53.79 13.68
CA ALA A 15 8.72 53.19 12.42
C ALA A 15 9.36 51.80 12.19
N SER A 16 10.66 51.65 12.49
CA SER A 16 11.35 50.36 12.38
C SER A 16 10.78 49.31 13.32
N ARG A 17 10.39 49.70 14.55
CA ARG A 17 9.71 48.81 15.51
C ARG A 17 8.34 48.33 15.01
N LYS A 18 7.56 49.18 14.33
CA LYS A 18 6.26 48.79 13.76
C LYS A 18 6.42 47.83 12.60
N TYR A 19 7.36 48.07 11.68
CA TYR A 19 7.65 47.12 10.59
C TYR A 19 8.13 45.77 11.13
N LEU A 20 9.01 45.78 12.12
CA LEU A 20 9.46 44.55 12.78
C LEU A 20 8.28 43.82 13.43
N ALA A 21 7.40 44.53 14.15
CA ALA A 21 6.22 43.92 14.77
C ALA A 21 5.24 43.33 13.74
N THR A 22 4.97 44.01 12.63
CA THR A 22 4.09 43.49 11.57
C THR A 22 4.73 42.29 10.86
N SER A 23 6.03 42.33 10.57
CA SER A 23 6.74 41.19 10.02
C SER A 23 6.71 40.00 10.98
N LEU A 24 6.97 40.21 12.28
CA LEU A 24 6.88 39.16 13.30
C LEU A 24 5.45 38.60 13.43
N ALA A 25 4.42 39.43 13.30
CA ALA A 25 3.03 38.97 13.34
C ALA A 25 2.66 38.12 12.11
N LEU A 26 3.07 38.52 10.90
CA LEU A 26 2.87 37.71 9.69
C LEU A 26 3.67 36.41 9.73
N ILE A 27 4.88 36.43 10.30
CA ILE A 27 5.69 35.24 10.58
C ILE A 27 4.95 34.32 11.55
N ALA A 28 4.42 34.86 12.66
CA ALA A 28 3.68 34.08 13.63
C ALA A 28 2.43 33.44 13.04
N ILE A 29 1.70 34.16 12.17
CA ILE A 29 0.52 33.63 11.47
C ILE A 29 0.92 32.53 10.48
N ALA A 30 1.95 32.74 9.66
CA ALA A 30 2.43 31.73 8.72
C ALA A 30 2.92 30.46 9.44
N CYS A 31 3.65 30.64 10.56
CA CYS A 31 4.05 29.55 11.44
C CYS A 31 2.82 28.86 12.04
N ALA A 32 1.83 29.60 12.53
CA ALA A 32 0.60 29.01 13.08
C ALA A 32 -0.15 28.21 12.00
N THR A 33 -0.29 28.71 10.78
CA THR A 33 -1.01 28.01 9.71
C THR A 33 -0.27 26.80 9.16
N GLY A 34 1.06 26.75 9.25
CA GLY A 34 1.84 25.57 8.85
C GLY A 34 2.01 24.56 9.99
N ILE A 35 2.44 25.03 11.17
CA ILE A 35 2.80 24.20 12.31
C ILE A 35 1.55 23.65 13.02
N ILE A 36 0.46 24.42 13.15
CA ILE A 36 -0.73 23.94 13.89
C ILE A 36 -1.37 22.74 13.20
N PRO A 37 -1.66 22.73 11.88
CA PRO A 37 -2.21 21.53 11.24
C PRO A 37 -1.30 20.31 11.38
N ILE A 38 0.02 20.51 11.42
CA ILE A 38 0.99 19.42 11.60
C ILE A 38 1.00 18.92 13.05
N LEU A 39 0.99 19.82 14.03
CA LEU A 39 0.88 19.45 15.45
C LEU A 39 -0.46 18.76 15.72
N VAL A 40 -1.55 19.23 15.11
CA VAL A 40 -2.87 18.61 15.17
C VAL A 40 -2.84 17.25 14.50
N GLY A 41 -2.30 17.13 13.28
CA GLY A 41 -2.14 15.86 12.58
C GLY A 41 -1.33 14.83 13.38
N ASN A 42 -0.20 15.23 13.96
CA ASN A 42 0.60 14.36 14.84
C ASN A 42 -0.11 14.01 16.14
N SER A 43 -0.93 14.92 16.69
CA SER A 43 -1.71 14.62 17.89
C SER A 43 -2.88 13.67 17.60
N SER A 44 -3.44 13.74 16.39
CA SER A 44 -4.52 12.87 15.92
C SER A 44 -4.01 11.50 15.46
N TYR A 45 -2.77 11.43 14.96
CA TYR A 45 -2.10 10.22 14.51
C TYR A 45 -0.73 10.13 15.17
N PRO A 46 -0.67 9.89 16.49
CA PRO A 46 0.59 9.73 17.18
C PRO A 46 1.36 8.55 16.60
N ASP A 47 2.68 8.61 16.69
CA ASP A 47 3.48 7.40 16.51
C ASP A 47 3.03 6.39 17.57
N ASN A 48 2.39 5.32 17.12
CA ASN A 48 1.97 4.24 18.01
C ASN A 48 3.19 3.46 18.49
N GLY A 49 4.37 3.71 17.92
CA GLY A 49 5.60 3.00 18.21
C GLY A 49 5.66 1.75 17.36
N GLY A 50 5.91 0.62 18.01
CA GLY A 50 5.96 -0.67 17.34
C GLY A 50 6.32 -1.79 18.29
N PHE A 51 6.45 -2.98 17.73
CA PHE A 51 6.94 -4.12 18.49
C PHE A 51 7.87 -4.99 17.67
N THR A 52 8.65 -5.81 18.36
CA THR A 52 9.44 -6.87 17.74
C THR A 52 8.97 -8.20 18.26
N ARG A 53 8.55 -9.08 17.35
CA ARG A 53 8.15 -10.45 17.66
C ARG A 53 9.31 -11.38 17.39
N SER A 54 9.74 -12.13 18.38
CA SER A 54 10.68 -13.23 18.19
C SER A 54 9.95 -14.55 18.40
N VAL A 55 10.02 -15.46 17.44
CA VAL A 55 9.38 -16.78 17.53
C VAL A 55 10.46 -17.84 17.59
N MET A 56 10.42 -18.67 18.61
CA MET A 56 11.32 -19.77 18.87
C MET A 56 10.51 -21.06 18.84
N TYR A 57 10.83 -21.96 17.92
CA TYR A 57 10.24 -23.29 17.86
C TYR A 57 11.20 -24.30 18.43
N ILE A 58 10.75 -24.98 19.48
CA ILE A 58 11.53 -26.03 20.12
C ILE A 58 11.02 -27.37 19.63
N ARG A 59 11.91 -28.09 18.96
CA ARG A 59 11.58 -29.37 18.37
C ARG A 59 11.52 -30.45 19.44
N PRO A 60 10.61 -31.42 19.24
CA PRO A 60 10.59 -32.59 20.10
C PRO A 60 11.89 -33.38 19.85
N PRO A 61 12.33 -34.23 20.79
CA PRO A 61 13.47 -35.11 20.55
C PRO A 61 13.25 -35.97 19.30
N ALA A 62 14.32 -36.19 18.53
CA ALA A 62 14.24 -36.96 17.30
C ALA A 62 13.65 -38.36 17.56
N GLY A 63 12.70 -38.79 16.73
CA GLY A 63 12.04 -40.10 16.84
C GLY A 63 10.86 -40.15 17.81
N THR A 64 10.48 -39.04 18.44
CA THR A 64 9.26 -38.95 19.25
C THR A 64 8.07 -38.51 18.39
N SER A 65 6.85 -38.90 18.81
CA SER A 65 5.59 -38.42 18.21
C SER A 65 5.05 -37.15 18.87
N ASP A 66 5.80 -36.59 19.81
CA ASP A 66 5.37 -35.43 20.59
C ASP A 66 5.39 -34.18 19.70
N PRO A 67 4.39 -33.29 19.81
CA PRO A 67 4.44 -32.03 19.12
C PRO A 67 5.56 -31.17 19.74
N GLY A 68 6.33 -30.49 18.89
CA GLY A 68 7.16 -29.38 19.36
C GLY A 68 6.29 -28.23 19.88
N TYR A 69 6.91 -27.25 20.52
CA TYR A 69 6.21 -26.12 21.13
C TYR A 69 6.86 -24.79 20.73
N PHE A 70 6.12 -23.68 20.88
CA PHE A 70 6.61 -22.34 20.53
C PHE A 70 6.80 -21.48 21.78
N LEU A 71 7.88 -20.69 21.79
CA LEU A 71 8.01 -19.51 22.65
C LEU A 71 7.99 -18.27 21.76
N ILE A 72 7.07 -17.36 22.04
CA ILE A 72 6.95 -16.08 21.36
C ILE A 72 7.31 -14.97 22.34
N ILE A 73 8.26 -14.12 21.97
CA ILE A 73 8.72 -13.00 22.77
C ILE A 73 8.32 -11.74 22.02
N ASP A 74 7.33 -11.02 22.54
CA ASP A 74 6.92 -9.73 22.01
C ASP A 74 7.58 -8.61 22.81
N GLU A 75 8.44 -7.83 22.16
CA GLU A 75 9.14 -6.69 22.74
C GLU A 75 8.44 -5.39 22.33
N PHE A 76 7.85 -4.68 23.29
CA PHE A 76 7.05 -3.47 23.08
C PHE A 76 7.84 -2.20 23.41
N GLU A 77 7.44 -1.10 22.77
CA GLU A 77 7.85 0.22 23.22
C GLU A 77 7.16 0.59 24.55
N PRO A 78 7.90 1.09 25.56
CA PRO A 78 7.35 1.35 26.88
C PRO A 78 6.36 2.53 26.87
N GLY A 79 5.39 2.50 27.79
CA GLY A 79 4.43 3.59 27.99
C GLY A 79 3.17 3.50 27.15
N LYS A 80 2.96 2.37 26.47
CA LYS A 80 1.83 2.11 25.58
C LYS A 80 0.91 1.03 26.17
N ALA A 81 -0.39 1.15 25.93
CA ALA A 81 -1.32 0.05 26.19
C ALA A 81 -1.22 -0.96 25.05
N ILE A 82 -1.11 -2.24 25.37
CA ILE A 82 -0.86 -3.30 24.40
C ILE A 82 -1.99 -4.32 24.49
N ASP A 83 -2.62 -4.64 23.35
CA ASP A 83 -3.55 -5.75 23.23
C ASP A 83 -3.02 -6.75 22.20
N LEU A 84 -2.59 -7.93 22.64
CA LEU A 84 -2.32 -9.03 21.72
C LEU A 84 -3.65 -9.67 21.35
N VAL A 85 -3.91 -9.78 20.05
CA VAL A 85 -5.12 -10.39 19.50
C VAL A 85 -4.78 -11.78 18.97
N PHE A 86 -5.55 -12.79 19.39
CA PHE A 86 -5.43 -14.15 18.87
C PHE A 86 -6.80 -14.72 18.53
N HIS A 87 -7.02 -15.01 17.25
CA HIS A 87 -8.21 -15.66 16.72
C HIS A 87 -7.97 -17.16 16.62
N SER A 88 -8.82 -17.93 17.28
CA SER A 88 -8.66 -19.36 17.38
C SER A 88 -9.94 -20.12 17.07
N TYR A 89 -9.76 -21.36 16.61
CA TYR A 89 -10.83 -22.36 16.59
C TYR A 89 -10.85 -23.19 17.87
N GLY A 90 -12.04 -23.68 18.20
CA GLY A 90 -12.28 -24.55 19.35
C GLY A 90 -12.82 -23.81 20.56
N ALA A 91 -13.26 -24.59 21.55
CA ALA A 91 -13.79 -24.03 22.79
C ALA A 91 -12.65 -23.43 23.64
N LEU A 92 -12.77 -22.16 23.98
CA LEU A 92 -11.87 -21.42 24.84
C LEU A 92 -12.19 -21.67 26.32
N SER A 93 -11.14 -21.87 27.10
CA SER A 93 -11.17 -21.74 28.54
C SER A 93 -10.02 -20.84 28.99
N ILE A 94 -10.32 -19.94 29.93
CA ILE A 94 -9.34 -18.96 30.45
C ILE A 94 -9.11 -19.26 31.93
N ASN A 95 -7.85 -19.38 32.32
CA ASN A 95 -7.42 -19.33 33.71
C ASN A 95 -6.63 -18.04 33.92
N ALA A 96 -7.36 -16.96 34.24
CA ALA A 96 -6.79 -15.61 34.38
C ALA A 96 -5.69 -15.56 35.46
N THR A 97 -5.86 -16.29 36.56
CA THR A 97 -4.86 -16.37 37.65
C THR A 97 -3.53 -16.95 37.18
N ALA A 98 -3.57 -17.94 36.28
CA ALA A 98 -2.38 -18.54 35.70
C ALA A 98 -1.84 -17.81 34.47
N GLY A 99 -2.55 -16.77 33.99
CA GLY A 99 -2.27 -16.14 32.70
C GLY A 99 -2.35 -17.15 31.56
N GLU A 100 -3.35 -18.03 31.57
CA GLU A 100 -3.46 -19.14 30.63
C GLU A 100 -4.77 -19.10 29.84
N ALA A 101 -4.68 -19.40 28.54
CA ALA A 101 -5.81 -19.66 27.65
C ALA A 101 -5.63 -21.04 27.00
N VAL A 102 -6.70 -21.83 26.95
CA VAL A 102 -6.71 -23.16 26.32
C VAL A 102 -7.82 -23.22 25.29
N PHE A 103 -7.45 -23.57 24.05
CA PHE A 103 -8.36 -23.77 22.93
C PHE A 103 -8.49 -25.26 22.64
N ASN A 104 -9.69 -25.82 22.79
CA ASN A 104 -9.95 -27.25 22.60
C ASN A 104 -10.78 -27.52 21.34
N GLN A 105 -10.23 -28.32 20.44
CA GLN A 105 -10.85 -28.80 19.21
C GLN A 105 -10.98 -30.32 19.23
N SER A 106 -12.16 -30.80 19.61
CA SER A 106 -12.51 -32.23 19.57
C SER A 106 -11.50 -33.11 20.34
N GLY A 107 -11.09 -32.69 21.53
CA GLY A 107 -10.15 -33.44 22.38
C GLY A 107 -8.67 -33.23 22.05
N THR A 108 -8.36 -32.36 21.09
CA THR A 108 -7.00 -31.84 20.84
C THR A 108 -6.97 -30.39 21.32
N SER A 109 -5.97 -29.99 22.08
CA SER A 109 -5.89 -28.66 22.65
C SER A 109 -4.56 -27.96 22.38
N MET A 110 -4.65 -26.63 22.23
CA MET A 110 -3.52 -25.72 22.32
C MET A 110 -3.64 -24.94 23.63
N ARG A 111 -2.57 -24.92 24.42
CA ARG A 111 -2.46 -24.16 25.65
C ARG A 111 -1.47 -23.03 25.42
N MET A 112 -1.92 -21.80 25.64
CA MET A 112 -1.12 -20.57 25.63
C MET A 112 -0.94 -20.08 27.06
N ARG A 113 0.31 -20.00 27.53
CA ARG A 113 0.63 -19.39 28.82
C ARG A 113 1.41 -18.10 28.61
N PHE A 114 0.93 -17.02 29.21
CA PHE A 114 1.53 -15.69 29.16
C PHE A 114 2.36 -15.47 30.41
N VAL A 115 3.64 -15.17 30.22
CA VAL A 115 4.66 -15.19 31.26
C VAL A 115 5.46 -13.88 31.24
N GLY A 116 5.83 -13.40 32.43
CA GLY A 116 6.72 -12.26 32.64
C GLY A 116 6.05 -11.06 33.31
N VAL A 117 4.76 -10.84 33.04
CA VAL A 117 3.95 -9.79 33.69
C VAL A 117 2.53 -10.30 33.89
N PRO A 118 1.81 -9.87 34.94
CA PRO A 118 0.38 -10.15 35.05
C PRO A 118 -0.34 -9.68 33.79
N VAL A 119 -1.25 -10.49 33.27
CA VAL A 119 -2.04 -10.16 32.08
C VAL A 119 -3.53 -10.21 32.40
N THR A 120 -4.30 -9.35 31.76
CA THR A 120 -5.75 -9.47 31.66
C THR A 120 -6.06 -10.15 30.33
N ILE A 121 -6.84 -11.22 30.37
CA ILE A 121 -7.30 -11.94 29.18
C ILE A 121 -8.80 -11.69 29.07
N THR A 122 -9.25 -11.03 27.99
CA THR A 122 -10.67 -10.87 27.68
C THR A 122 -11.02 -11.77 26.51
N SER A 123 -12.01 -12.64 26.71
CA SER A 123 -12.62 -13.41 25.62
C SER A 123 -13.68 -12.58 24.92
N HIS A 124 -13.69 -12.66 23.61
CA HIS A 124 -14.75 -12.12 22.79
C HIS A 124 -15.37 -13.25 21.98
N VAL A 125 -16.67 -13.45 22.20
CA VAL A 125 -17.49 -14.37 21.42
C VAL A 125 -18.34 -13.50 20.51
N ASP A 126 -17.67 -12.79 19.60
CA ASP A 126 -18.36 -12.16 18.49
C ASP A 126 -18.51 -13.22 17.40
N ASN A 127 -19.62 -13.19 16.65
CA ASN A 127 -19.70 -13.89 15.38
C ASN A 127 -18.76 -13.19 14.39
N VAL A 128 -17.45 -13.31 14.64
CA VAL A 128 -16.43 -12.91 13.68
C VAL A 128 -16.66 -13.80 12.48
N TYR A 129 -17.10 -13.17 11.39
CA TYR A 129 -17.47 -13.87 10.19
C TYR A 129 -16.30 -14.72 9.69
N ASN A 130 -16.41 -16.04 9.84
CA ASN A 130 -15.49 -16.96 9.21
C ASN A 130 -16.11 -17.45 7.91
N TYR A 131 -15.56 -17.01 6.79
CA TYR A 131 -16.13 -17.23 5.46
C TYR A 131 -15.92 -18.65 4.94
N HIS A 132 -15.06 -19.44 5.59
CA HIS A 132 -14.53 -20.65 4.99
C HIS A 132 -14.70 -21.91 5.84
N VAL A 133 -14.75 -21.76 7.17
CA VAL A 133 -15.00 -22.88 8.07
C VAL A 133 -16.26 -22.53 8.85
N HIS A 134 -17.31 -23.33 8.73
CA HIS A 134 -18.56 -23.20 9.51
C HIS A 134 -18.33 -23.51 11.01
N ALA A 135 -17.30 -22.93 11.60
CA ALA A 135 -16.92 -23.07 13.00
C ALA A 135 -16.92 -21.69 13.63
N ALA A 136 -17.40 -21.61 14.88
CA ALA A 136 -17.23 -20.41 15.68
C ALA A 136 -15.72 -20.14 15.86
N VAL A 137 -15.31 -18.92 15.52
CA VAL A 137 -14.00 -18.39 15.88
C VAL A 137 -14.19 -17.64 17.17
N GLU A 138 -13.41 -18.01 18.17
CA GLU A 138 -13.29 -17.23 19.40
C GLU A 138 -11.98 -16.47 19.32
N TYR A 139 -11.95 -15.23 19.80
CA TYR A 139 -10.69 -14.52 19.94
C TYR A 139 -10.49 -14.02 21.36
N ILE A 140 -9.23 -13.90 21.73
CA ILE A 140 -8.81 -13.31 23.00
C ILE A 140 -8.02 -12.02 22.74
N LYS A 141 -8.23 -11.04 23.63
CA LYS A 141 -7.31 -9.90 23.78
C LYS A 141 -6.52 -10.10 25.07
N VAL A 142 -5.20 -10.03 24.97
CA VAL A 142 -4.28 -10.22 26.09
C VAL A 142 -3.58 -8.90 26.35
N ARG A 143 -3.83 -8.32 27.51
CA ARG A 143 -3.29 -7.02 27.91
C ARG A 143 -2.34 -7.17 29.09
N PRO A 144 -1.05 -6.83 28.95
CA PRO A 144 -0.14 -6.67 30.08
C PRO A 144 -0.71 -5.66 31.10
N ALA A 145 -0.71 -6.02 32.39
CA ALA A 145 -1.27 -5.18 33.45
C ALA A 145 -0.52 -3.85 33.65
N SER A 146 0.77 -3.80 33.27
CA SER A 146 1.57 -2.59 33.31
C SER A 146 1.92 -2.12 31.89
N SER A 147 1.67 -0.85 31.59
CA SER A 147 2.14 -0.19 30.37
C SER A 147 3.65 0.04 30.34
N THR A 148 4.36 -0.19 31.46
CA THR A 148 5.84 -0.16 31.49
C THR A 148 6.46 -1.49 31.06
N SER A 149 5.64 -2.53 30.88
CA SER A 149 6.11 -3.85 30.44
C SER A 149 6.72 -3.74 29.05
N ARG A 150 7.99 -4.08 28.93
CA ARG A 150 8.69 -4.09 27.64
C ARG A 150 8.62 -5.43 26.92
N ARG A 151 8.23 -6.49 27.63
CA ARG A 151 8.29 -7.87 27.12
C ARG A 151 7.11 -8.67 27.63
N LEU A 152 6.56 -9.49 26.74
CA LEU A 152 5.65 -10.57 27.09
C LEU A 152 6.16 -11.87 26.44
N VAL A 153 6.24 -12.94 27.22
CA VAL A 153 6.58 -14.26 26.71
C VAL A 153 5.33 -15.11 26.64
N THR A 154 5.01 -15.63 25.46
CA THR A 154 3.90 -16.55 25.23
C THR A 154 4.46 -17.93 24.94
N VAL A 155 4.11 -18.92 25.77
CA VAL A 155 4.49 -20.32 25.54
C VAL A 155 3.28 -21.10 25.04
N MET A 156 3.38 -21.64 23.81
CA MET A 156 2.32 -22.40 23.15
C MET A 156 2.67 -23.88 23.13
N THR A 157 1.86 -24.69 23.80
CA THR A 157 2.03 -26.15 23.86
C THR A 157 0.80 -26.86 23.32
N PHE A 158 0.97 -28.08 22.83
CA PHE A 158 -0.11 -28.85 22.19
C PHE A 158 -0.25 -30.20 22.88
N GLY A 159 -1.49 -30.67 22.96
CA GLY A 159 -1.80 -31.95 23.59
C GLY A 159 -3.12 -32.53 23.12
N ASN A 160 -3.36 -33.79 23.47
CA ASN A 160 -4.63 -34.49 23.33
C ASN A 160 -4.71 -35.61 24.40
N ALA A 161 -5.74 -36.45 24.34
CA ALA A 161 -5.90 -37.55 25.30
C ALA A 161 -4.69 -38.52 25.39
N SER A 162 -3.93 -38.68 24.30
CA SER A 162 -2.74 -39.55 24.23
C SER A 162 -1.41 -38.81 24.46
N ILE A 163 -1.40 -37.49 24.30
CA ILE A 163 -0.20 -36.66 24.35
C ILE A 163 -0.46 -35.54 25.36
N PRO A 164 -0.02 -35.68 26.62
CA PRO A 164 -0.21 -34.62 27.60
C PRO A 164 0.57 -33.37 27.19
N HIS A 165 0.08 -32.21 27.58
CA HIS A 165 0.87 -30.99 27.50
C HIS A 165 2.15 -31.16 28.34
N PRO A 166 3.33 -30.72 27.85
CA PRO A 166 4.53 -30.71 28.67
C PRO A 166 4.30 -29.88 29.93
N SER A 167 4.87 -30.32 31.05
CA SER A 167 4.84 -29.56 32.30
C SER A 167 5.53 -28.20 32.09
N MET A 168 5.04 -27.17 32.77
CA MET A 168 5.63 -25.83 32.67
C MET A 168 5.80 -25.22 34.06
N GLU A 169 7.05 -25.02 34.43
CA GLU A 169 7.44 -24.36 35.66
C GLU A 169 7.96 -22.97 35.35
N VAL A 170 7.40 -21.99 36.05
CA VAL A 170 7.85 -20.59 35.99
C VAL A 170 8.25 -20.22 37.41
N PRO A 171 9.47 -20.55 37.85
CA PRO A 171 9.90 -20.15 39.18
C PRO A 171 9.96 -18.62 39.26
N GLU A 172 9.30 -18.06 40.28
CA GLU A 172 9.45 -16.65 40.60
C GLU A 172 10.89 -16.40 41.06
N GLN A 173 11.69 -15.76 40.22
CA GLN A 173 12.98 -15.20 40.61
C GLN A 173 12.91 -13.68 40.51
N SER A 174 13.54 -12.99 41.46
CA SER A 174 13.45 -11.53 41.59
C SER A 174 13.98 -10.76 40.38
N ASP A 175 14.93 -11.34 39.64
CA ASP A 175 15.74 -10.61 38.65
C ASP A 175 15.67 -11.19 37.22
N HIS A 176 15.13 -12.40 37.05
CA HIS A 176 15.04 -13.08 35.76
C HIS A 176 13.72 -13.82 35.62
N LEU A 177 13.23 -13.93 34.39
CA LEU A 177 12.17 -14.86 34.08
C LEU A 177 12.81 -16.20 33.69
N ALA A 178 12.60 -17.22 34.49
CA ALA A 178 13.00 -18.58 34.19
C ALA A 178 11.77 -19.40 33.76
N ILE A 179 11.86 -20.13 32.66
CA ILE A 179 10.82 -21.05 32.20
C ILE A 179 11.45 -22.42 32.01
N THR A 180 10.90 -23.43 32.67
CA THR A 180 11.24 -24.83 32.40
C THR A 180 10.06 -25.52 31.75
N VAL A 181 10.26 -26.12 30.57
CA VAL A 181 9.25 -26.88 29.82
C VAL A 181 9.65 -28.35 29.75
N GLY A 182 8.72 -29.24 30.11
CA GLY A 182 8.94 -30.69 30.10
C GLY A 182 10.07 -31.16 31.03
N GLY A 183 10.47 -30.35 32.02
CA GLY A 183 11.54 -30.65 32.97
C GLY A 183 12.97 -30.67 32.39
N THR A 184 13.15 -30.37 31.10
CA THR A 184 14.45 -30.53 30.40
C THR A 184 14.87 -29.31 29.60
N ASP A 185 13.91 -28.50 29.15
CA ASP A 185 14.15 -27.26 28.43
C ASP A 185 14.08 -26.07 29.38
N HIS A 186 15.17 -25.32 29.48
CA HIS A 186 15.31 -24.19 30.39
C HIS A 186 15.53 -22.89 29.60
N PHE A 187 14.74 -21.87 29.90
CA PHE A 187 14.86 -20.55 29.29
C PHE A 187 15.04 -19.51 30.39
N LEU A 188 16.02 -18.62 30.21
CA LEU A 188 16.33 -17.53 31.11
C LEU A 188 16.23 -16.22 30.32
N PHE A 189 15.27 -15.37 30.69
CA PHE A 189 15.10 -14.04 30.12
C PHE A 189 15.52 -12.99 31.15
N GLN A 190 16.43 -12.11 30.75
CA GLN A 190 16.82 -10.99 31.60
C GLN A 190 15.70 -9.96 31.59
N LEU A 191 15.18 -9.60 32.77
CA LEU A 191 14.22 -8.50 32.88
C LEU A 191 14.95 -7.19 32.55
N ALA A 192 14.40 -6.40 31.63
CA ALA A 192 15.06 -5.25 31.02
C ALA A 192 15.45 -4.11 32.00
N SER A 193 15.15 -4.22 33.29
CA SER A 193 15.36 -3.18 34.29
C SER A 193 16.77 -3.11 34.88
N ARG A 194 17.65 -4.12 34.70
CA ARG A 194 19.02 -4.12 35.24
C ARG A 194 20.01 -4.88 34.36
N ALA A 195 20.75 -4.16 33.51
CA ALA A 195 21.88 -4.70 32.74
C ALA A 195 23.16 -4.76 33.60
N ALA A 196 23.13 -5.52 34.71
CA ALA A 196 24.36 -5.91 35.41
C ALA A 196 24.78 -7.32 34.96
N PRO A 197 26.07 -7.58 34.70
CA PRO A 197 26.56 -8.92 34.40
C PRO A 197 26.41 -9.82 35.63
N HIS A 198 25.85 -11.02 35.45
CA HIS A 198 25.63 -12.01 36.51
C HIS A 198 26.37 -13.32 36.25
N ASP A 199 26.76 -13.98 37.33
CA ASP A 199 27.49 -15.25 37.35
C ASP A 199 26.48 -16.40 37.55
N ILE A 200 26.38 -17.32 36.59
CA ILE A 200 25.54 -18.52 36.73
C ILE A 200 26.37 -19.54 37.50
N GLY A 201 25.89 -19.93 38.68
CA GLY A 201 26.59 -20.70 39.71
C GLY A 201 27.01 -22.13 39.38
N ASP A 202 27.27 -22.47 38.12
CA ASP A 202 28.02 -23.67 37.73
C ASP A 202 28.85 -23.37 36.46
N ALA A 203 30.17 -23.23 36.63
CA ALA A 203 31.21 -23.10 35.61
C ALA A 203 31.11 -21.93 34.58
N ARG A 204 31.67 -20.77 34.95
CA ARG A 204 32.42 -19.80 34.08
C ARG A 204 31.78 -19.31 32.76
N ALA A 205 30.46 -19.12 32.68
CA ALA A 205 29.85 -18.41 31.56
C ALA A 205 29.11 -17.14 32.03
N MET A 206 29.73 -15.97 31.85
CA MET A 206 29.02 -14.69 31.94
C MET A 206 28.19 -14.48 30.67
N ILE A 207 26.87 -14.34 30.82
CA ILE A 207 25.92 -14.18 29.72
C ILE A 207 25.39 -12.73 29.77
N SER A 208 25.77 -11.88 28.80
CA SER A 208 25.44 -10.45 28.78
C SER A 208 24.41 -10.07 27.70
N GLY A 209 23.31 -10.81 27.58
CA GLY A 209 22.34 -10.64 26.49
C GLY A 209 20.89 -10.69 26.95
N ASN A 210 19.98 -10.37 26.04
CA ASN A 210 18.57 -10.14 26.36
C ASN A 210 17.88 -11.41 26.89
N TYR A 211 18.24 -12.58 26.35
CA TYR A 211 17.79 -13.88 26.85
C TYR A 211 18.71 -15.02 26.37
N CYS A 212 18.72 -16.12 27.11
CA CYS A 212 19.34 -17.39 26.72
C CYS A 212 18.38 -18.56 26.97
N GLY A 213 18.49 -19.62 26.16
CA GLY A 213 17.80 -20.89 26.38
C GLY A 213 18.78 -22.03 26.30
N TYR A 214 18.52 -23.13 27.00
CA TYR A 214 19.31 -24.34 26.90
C TYR A 214 18.47 -25.58 27.21
N ARG A 215 18.89 -26.73 26.69
CA ARG A 215 18.31 -28.03 27.03
C ARG A 215 19.34 -28.89 27.73
N LEU A 216 18.93 -29.54 28.80
CA LEU A 216 19.67 -30.61 29.43
C LEU A 216 19.01 -31.96 29.09
N ASN A 217 19.80 -33.01 28.88
CA ASN A 217 19.26 -34.36 28.80
C ASN A 217 18.93 -34.89 30.22
N THR A 218 18.45 -36.13 30.31
CA THR A 218 18.13 -36.76 31.61
C THR A 218 19.35 -37.00 32.51
N THR A 219 20.58 -36.96 31.98
CA THR A 219 21.83 -37.05 32.73
C THR A 219 22.41 -35.69 33.11
N GLY A 220 21.75 -34.59 32.74
CA GLY A 220 22.18 -33.22 33.03
C GLY A 220 23.15 -32.63 31.99
N ASP A 221 23.43 -33.33 30.89
CA ASP A 221 24.33 -32.82 29.83
C ASP A 221 23.61 -31.83 28.91
N LEU A 222 24.32 -30.76 28.56
CA LEU A 222 23.86 -29.72 27.65
C LEU A 222 23.66 -30.27 26.22
N GLN A 223 22.43 -30.29 25.73
CA GLN A 223 22.10 -30.69 24.36
C GLN A 223 22.17 -29.52 23.37
N TRP A 224 21.71 -28.35 23.81
CA TRP A 224 21.83 -27.11 23.06
C TRP A 224 21.84 -25.91 23.99
N PHE A 225 22.46 -24.84 23.53
CA PHE A 225 22.47 -23.53 24.16
C PHE A 225 22.21 -22.47 23.09
N PHE A 226 21.28 -21.56 23.36
CA PHE A 226 20.92 -20.41 22.55
C PHE A 226 21.14 -19.15 23.39
N PHE A 227 21.70 -18.12 22.78
CA PHE A 227 21.88 -16.83 23.41
C PHE A 227 21.63 -15.72 22.40
N GLU A 228 20.78 -14.75 22.73
CA GLU A 228 20.61 -13.51 21.95
C GLU A 228 21.34 -12.34 22.66
N GLY A 229 22.46 -11.92 22.08
CA GLY A 229 23.14 -10.68 22.46
C GLY A 229 22.70 -9.49 21.59
N ALA A 230 23.16 -8.28 21.94
CA ALA A 230 22.84 -7.05 21.21
C ALA A 230 23.22 -7.03 19.70
N ALA A 231 23.99 -8.02 19.23
CA ALA A 231 24.43 -8.11 17.83
C ALA A 231 24.57 -9.54 17.26
N LEU A 232 24.48 -10.60 18.08
CA LEU A 232 24.84 -11.96 17.67
C LEU A 232 24.03 -13.01 18.44
N ALA A 233 23.56 -14.03 17.72
CA ALA A 233 23.05 -15.26 18.31
C ALA A 233 24.11 -16.38 18.21
N LYS A 234 24.35 -17.14 19.29
CA LYS A 234 25.36 -18.23 19.33
C LYS A 234 24.73 -19.56 19.76
N PHE A 235 25.15 -20.65 19.12
CA PHE A 235 24.70 -22.02 19.39
C PHE A 235 25.88 -22.96 19.69
N PHE A 236 25.78 -23.81 20.72
CA PHE A 236 26.76 -24.84 21.06
C PHE A 236 26.00 -26.18 21.25
N PRO A 237 26.43 -27.30 20.65
CA PRO A 237 27.74 -27.66 20.09
C PRO A 237 27.81 -27.59 18.55
N ALA A 238 27.38 -26.49 17.94
CA ALA A 238 27.49 -26.29 16.49
C ALA A 238 28.68 -25.37 16.16
N THR A 239 29.38 -25.67 15.06
CA THR A 239 30.50 -24.87 14.52
C THR A 239 30.11 -23.39 14.40
N VAL A 240 30.78 -22.53 15.17
CA VAL A 240 30.59 -21.07 15.15
C VAL A 240 31.32 -20.49 13.93
N TYR A 241 30.58 -19.88 13.00
CA TYR A 241 31.17 -18.99 12.00
C TYR A 241 30.97 -17.53 12.45
N SER A 242 32.02 -16.92 12.99
CA SER A 242 32.09 -15.49 13.26
C SER A 242 32.66 -14.76 12.05
N GLY A 243 31.80 -14.10 11.28
CA GLY A 243 32.19 -13.08 10.31
C GLY A 243 31.57 -11.74 10.71
N GLU A 244 32.35 -10.87 11.33
CA GLU A 244 31.98 -9.47 11.57
C GLU A 244 32.02 -8.70 10.26
N SER A 245 30.99 -8.87 9.41
CA SER A 245 30.61 -7.88 8.40
C SER A 245 29.26 -8.30 7.79
N ALA A 246 28.25 -7.46 7.98
CA ALA A 246 27.00 -7.36 7.21
C ALA A 246 26.38 -8.68 6.65
N SER A 247 25.24 -9.07 7.23
CA SER A 247 24.17 -9.87 6.59
C SER A 247 24.62 -10.99 5.64
N GLY A 248 24.95 -12.15 6.21
CA GLY A 248 25.14 -13.38 5.44
C GLY A 248 25.17 -14.60 6.35
N LEU A 249 24.17 -15.48 6.25
CA LEU A 249 24.19 -16.81 6.87
C LEU A 249 24.69 -17.84 5.83
N TYR A 250 25.66 -18.66 6.21
CA TYR A 250 26.32 -19.68 5.38
C TYR A 250 26.06 -21.07 5.99
N ASN A 251 25.77 -22.09 5.17
CA ASN A 251 25.67 -23.50 5.56
C ASN A 251 26.85 -24.29 4.97
N ALA A 252 27.57 -25.07 5.79
CA ALA A 252 28.89 -25.62 5.48
C ALA A 252 29.00 -27.16 5.34
N THR A 253 27.92 -27.95 5.39
CA THR A 253 28.08 -29.44 5.44
C THR A 253 27.38 -30.26 4.37
N SER A 254 26.63 -29.67 3.45
CA SER A 254 26.12 -30.42 2.28
C SER A 254 26.22 -29.55 1.04
N GLY A 255 27.08 -29.91 0.09
CA GLY A 255 27.24 -29.21 -1.17
C GLY A 255 25.89 -28.95 -1.87
N ARG A 256 25.46 -27.70 -1.76
CA ARG A 256 24.29 -27.04 -2.40
C ARG A 256 22.90 -27.41 -1.87
N LEU A 257 22.50 -26.70 -0.82
CA LEU A 257 21.19 -26.04 -0.78
C LEU A 257 21.44 -24.53 -0.65
N GLU A 258 21.29 -23.77 -1.73
CA GLU A 258 21.21 -22.31 -1.64
C GLU A 258 19.91 -22.00 -0.89
N LEU A 259 20.03 -21.65 0.40
CA LEU A 259 18.93 -21.01 1.12
C LEU A 259 18.56 -19.74 0.34
N ALA A 260 17.34 -19.71 -0.19
CA ALA A 260 16.79 -18.62 -0.96
C ALA A 260 16.70 -17.35 -0.09
N GLY A 261 17.78 -16.57 -0.03
CA GLY A 261 17.80 -15.36 0.78
C GLY A 261 19.19 -14.77 0.97
N ARG A 262 19.90 -14.48 -0.13
CA ARG A 262 20.85 -13.36 -0.08
C ARG A 262 20.07 -12.11 -0.51
N GLY A 263 19.81 -11.27 0.48
CA GLY A 263 18.86 -10.15 0.40
C GLY A 263 19.15 -9.16 -0.71
N GLN A 264 18.10 -8.49 -1.18
CA GLN A 264 18.10 -7.43 -2.21
C GLN A 264 19.07 -7.68 -3.38
N GLY A 265 19.40 -8.95 -3.67
CA GLY A 265 20.14 -9.30 -4.87
C GLY A 265 19.33 -8.73 -6.02
N SER A 266 19.97 -7.91 -6.85
CA SER A 266 19.32 -7.27 -8.00
C SER A 266 18.38 -8.28 -8.64
N PRO A 267 17.11 -7.91 -8.93
CA PRO A 267 16.09 -8.85 -9.35
C PRO A 267 16.70 -9.78 -10.38
N ALA A 268 16.72 -11.09 -10.08
CA ALA A 268 17.31 -12.08 -10.98
C ALA A 268 16.84 -11.75 -12.39
N PRO A 269 17.77 -11.59 -13.36
CA PRO A 269 17.46 -10.98 -14.64
C PRO A 269 16.24 -11.67 -15.19
N VAL A 270 15.22 -10.86 -15.46
CA VAL A 270 13.98 -11.34 -16.04
C VAL A 270 14.36 -11.92 -17.39
N ILE A 271 14.30 -13.24 -17.51
CA ILE A 271 14.43 -13.90 -18.80
C ILE A 271 13.10 -13.63 -19.49
N ALA A 272 13.05 -12.54 -20.26
CA ALA A 272 11.95 -12.31 -21.18
C ALA A 272 11.87 -13.52 -22.11
N SER A 273 10.66 -14.00 -22.35
CA SER A 273 10.45 -15.05 -23.33
C SER A 273 10.94 -14.55 -24.70
N ALA A 274 11.53 -15.45 -25.48
CA ALA A 274 11.92 -15.11 -26.84
C ALA A 274 10.68 -14.75 -27.66
N SER A 275 10.83 -13.82 -28.61
CA SER A 275 9.74 -13.44 -29.50
C SER A 275 9.16 -14.67 -30.19
N PHE A 276 7.82 -14.75 -30.24
CA PHE A 276 7.15 -15.92 -30.76
C PHE A 276 7.46 -16.15 -32.24
N ASN A 277 8.06 -17.30 -32.56
CA ASN A 277 8.21 -17.74 -33.94
C ASN A 277 6.97 -18.53 -34.37
N ALA A 278 6.17 -17.97 -35.28
CA ALA A 278 4.96 -18.65 -35.79
C ALA A 278 5.26 -19.71 -36.87
N ALA A 279 6.49 -19.84 -37.36
CA ALA A 279 6.85 -20.82 -38.39
C ALA A 279 6.44 -22.28 -38.03
N PRO A 280 6.59 -22.76 -36.78
CA PRO A 280 6.16 -24.10 -36.38
C PRO A 280 4.64 -24.32 -36.47
N LEU A 281 3.83 -23.26 -36.46
CA LEU A 281 2.36 -23.36 -36.56
C LEU A 281 1.88 -23.57 -38.00
N ALA A 282 2.66 -23.15 -39.01
CA ALA A 282 2.20 -23.11 -40.40
C ALA A 282 1.74 -24.50 -40.90
N SER A 283 2.47 -25.55 -40.56
CA SER A 283 2.19 -26.93 -41.00
C SER A 283 1.29 -27.74 -40.07
N ARG A 284 0.98 -27.27 -38.86
CA ARG A 284 0.16 -28.00 -37.89
C ARG A 284 -1.29 -28.11 -38.37
N GLN A 285 -1.88 -29.30 -38.15
CA GLN A 285 -3.28 -29.65 -38.44
C GLN A 285 -4.02 -29.90 -37.13
N HIS A 286 -5.29 -29.51 -37.05
CA HIS A 286 -6.08 -29.71 -35.84
C HIS A 286 -6.35 -31.19 -35.55
N PRO A 287 -6.45 -31.60 -34.26
CA PRO A 287 -6.07 -30.82 -33.08
C PRO A 287 -4.55 -30.64 -33.00
N TYR A 288 -4.08 -29.51 -32.48
CA TYR A 288 -2.63 -29.32 -32.26
C TYR A 288 -2.29 -28.43 -31.06
N LEU A 289 -3.27 -27.88 -30.35
CA LEU A 289 -2.96 -27.01 -29.23
C LEU A 289 -2.38 -27.81 -28.06
N LEU A 290 -3.09 -28.84 -27.60
CA LEU A 290 -2.67 -29.62 -26.41
C LEU A 290 -2.23 -31.04 -26.74
N PHE A 291 -2.63 -31.55 -27.90
CA PHE A 291 -2.28 -32.86 -28.43
C PHE A 291 -2.55 -32.85 -29.93
N ASP A 292 -1.85 -33.72 -30.67
CA ASP A 292 -2.18 -34.03 -32.06
C ASP A 292 -2.80 -35.44 -32.22
N ASP A 293 -3.16 -35.82 -33.46
CA ASP A 293 -3.73 -37.14 -33.72
C ASP A 293 -2.77 -38.30 -33.39
N GLY A 294 -1.45 -38.05 -33.38
CA GLY A 294 -0.44 -39.00 -32.93
C GLY A 294 -0.46 -39.19 -31.41
N ASP A 295 -0.56 -38.09 -30.67
CA ASP A 295 -0.71 -38.11 -29.20
C ASP A 295 -2.02 -38.77 -28.75
N LEU A 296 -3.10 -38.62 -29.53
CA LEU A 296 -4.44 -39.09 -29.18
C LEU A 296 -4.48 -40.62 -28.97
N GLU A 297 -3.73 -41.40 -29.74
CA GLU A 297 -3.65 -42.85 -29.52
C GLU A 297 -2.94 -43.20 -28.22
N ALA A 298 -1.88 -42.47 -27.84
CA ALA A 298 -1.19 -42.65 -26.56
C ALA A 298 -2.06 -42.21 -25.38
N ILE A 299 -2.83 -41.13 -25.53
CA ILE A 299 -3.82 -40.69 -24.54
C ILE A 299 -4.90 -41.76 -24.37
N ARG A 300 -5.44 -42.28 -25.48
CA ARG A 300 -6.45 -43.34 -25.46
C ARG A 300 -5.95 -44.60 -24.77
N ALA A 301 -4.72 -45.04 -25.06
CA ALA A 301 -4.09 -46.17 -24.38
C ALA A 301 -4.01 -45.98 -22.86
N ARG A 302 -3.64 -44.78 -22.40
CA ARG A 302 -3.61 -44.44 -20.98
C ARG A 302 -5.00 -44.43 -20.36
N CYS A 303 -5.97 -43.77 -20.98
CA CYS A 303 -7.34 -43.68 -20.46
C CYS A 303 -8.06 -45.04 -20.43
N ASN A 304 -7.82 -45.91 -21.42
CA ASN A 304 -8.51 -47.19 -21.56
C ASN A 304 -7.87 -48.35 -20.79
N GLY A 305 -6.82 -48.11 -20.00
CA GLY A 305 -6.24 -49.16 -19.14
C GLY A 305 -5.08 -49.96 -19.72
N THR A 306 -4.63 -49.69 -20.94
CA THR A 306 -3.54 -50.47 -21.55
C THR A 306 -2.15 -50.03 -21.08
N THR A 307 -2.04 -48.84 -20.48
CA THR A 307 -0.80 -48.34 -19.84
C THR A 307 -1.03 -48.21 -18.33
N ALA A 308 -0.25 -48.92 -17.51
CA ALA A 308 -0.40 -48.89 -16.06
C ALA A 308 -0.07 -47.51 -15.48
N GLY A 309 -1.00 -46.91 -14.74
CA GLY A 309 -0.79 -45.65 -14.06
C GLY A 309 -2.07 -45.08 -13.45
N PRO A 310 -2.09 -43.80 -13.09
CA PRO A 310 -3.23 -43.17 -12.42
C PRO A 310 -4.28 -42.61 -13.41
N TRP A 311 -4.01 -42.64 -14.73
CA TRP A 311 -4.80 -41.95 -15.75
C TRP A 311 -6.23 -42.48 -15.87
N GLN A 312 -6.45 -43.77 -15.66
CA GLN A 312 -7.78 -44.39 -15.76
C GLN A 312 -8.71 -43.86 -14.67
N ALA A 313 -8.19 -43.72 -13.45
CA ALA A 313 -8.94 -43.12 -12.35
C ALA A 313 -9.23 -41.65 -12.62
N TRP A 314 -8.26 -40.89 -13.15
CA TRP A 314 -8.48 -39.49 -13.53
C TRP A 314 -9.52 -39.37 -14.65
N TYR A 315 -9.41 -40.20 -15.67
CA TYR A 315 -10.33 -40.23 -16.80
C TYR A 315 -11.75 -40.61 -16.37
N ALA A 316 -11.90 -41.63 -15.53
CA ALA A 316 -13.18 -42.05 -14.96
C ALA A 316 -13.81 -40.96 -14.09
N SER A 317 -12.99 -40.16 -13.40
CA SER A 317 -13.48 -39.03 -12.58
C SER A 317 -13.94 -37.82 -13.41
N LEU A 318 -13.61 -37.74 -14.71
CA LEU A 318 -14.07 -36.65 -15.57
C LEU A 318 -15.60 -36.68 -15.69
N GLY A 319 -16.26 -35.69 -15.08
CA GLY A 319 -17.71 -35.49 -15.15
C GLY A 319 -18.20 -35.23 -16.59
N GLY A 320 -19.46 -35.54 -16.88
CA GLY A 320 -20.02 -35.46 -18.24
C GLY A 320 -20.63 -34.12 -18.66
N GLU A 321 -20.62 -33.11 -17.78
CA GLU A 321 -21.43 -31.90 -17.99
C GLU A 321 -20.68 -30.74 -18.68
N SER A 322 -19.35 -30.78 -18.70
CA SER A 322 -18.55 -29.71 -19.34
C SER A 322 -18.29 -30.01 -20.82
N PHE A 323 -18.54 -29.04 -21.70
CA PHE A 323 -18.37 -29.22 -23.14
C PHE A 323 -16.91 -29.50 -23.56
N VAL A 324 -15.91 -28.97 -22.83
CA VAL A 324 -14.50 -29.28 -23.10
C VAL A 324 -14.18 -30.73 -22.71
N VAL A 325 -14.82 -31.24 -21.67
CA VAL A 325 -14.73 -32.65 -21.28
C VAL A 325 -15.44 -33.53 -22.31
N ASN A 326 -16.60 -33.12 -22.82
CA ASN A 326 -17.31 -33.83 -23.89
C ASN A 326 -16.49 -33.86 -25.19
N ALA A 327 -15.82 -32.76 -25.55
CA ALA A 327 -14.88 -32.72 -26.67
C ALA A 327 -13.75 -33.73 -26.45
N PHE A 328 -13.10 -33.69 -25.28
CA PHE A 328 -11.99 -34.60 -24.95
C PHE A 328 -12.42 -36.08 -24.91
N LYS A 329 -13.44 -36.43 -24.13
CA LYS A 329 -13.98 -37.81 -24.03
C LYS A 329 -14.53 -38.30 -25.36
N GLY A 330 -15.18 -37.43 -26.14
CA GLY A 330 -15.64 -37.75 -27.49
C GLY A 330 -14.51 -38.20 -28.41
N ARG A 331 -13.35 -37.53 -28.34
CA ARG A 331 -12.14 -37.91 -29.10
C ARG A 331 -11.47 -39.17 -28.55
N VAL A 332 -11.35 -39.29 -27.23
CA VAL A 332 -10.73 -40.45 -26.57
C VAL A 332 -11.57 -41.72 -26.77
N ASP A 333 -12.87 -41.68 -26.53
CA ASP A 333 -13.79 -42.83 -26.63
C ASP A 333 -14.25 -43.10 -28.07
N ARG A 334 -13.94 -42.20 -29.02
CA ARG A 334 -14.53 -42.19 -30.37
C ARG A 334 -16.07 -42.13 -30.32
N ASN A 335 -16.60 -41.36 -29.37
CA ASN A 335 -18.03 -41.23 -29.13
C ASN A 335 -18.58 -39.97 -29.82
N GLN A 336 -19.23 -40.17 -30.97
CA GLN A 336 -19.79 -39.08 -31.76
C GLN A 336 -20.88 -38.28 -31.01
N ALA A 337 -21.66 -38.90 -30.12
CA ALA A 337 -22.69 -38.18 -29.37
C ALA A 337 -22.10 -37.14 -28.40
N LEU A 338 -20.95 -37.44 -27.79
CA LEU A 338 -20.23 -36.47 -26.94
C LEU A 338 -19.62 -35.34 -27.78
N VAL A 339 -19.10 -35.67 -28.97
CA VAL A 339 -18.61 -34.68 -29.93
C VAL A 339 -19.76 -33.76 -30.37
N ASP A 340 -20.91 -34.32 -30.75
CA ASP A 340 -22.09 -33.54 -31.16
C ASP A 340 -22.58 -32.64 -30.03
N ALA A 341 -22.61 -33.14 -28.78
CA ALA A 341 -22.94 -32.33 -27.61
C ALA A 341 -21.97 -31.16 -27.42
N ALA A 342 -20.67 -31.39 -27.60
CA ALA A 342 -19.67 -30.33 -27.57
C ALA A 342 -19.85 -29.32 -28.72
N VAL A 343 -20.16 -29.77 -29.95
CA VAL A 343 -20.49 -28.87 -31.08
C VAL A 343 -21.70 -27.98 -30.75
N GLN A 344 -22.77 -28.56 -30.21
CA GLN A 344 -23.96 -27.78 -29.84
C GLN A 344 -23.64 -26.73 -28.76
N ALA A 345 -22.86 -27.09 -27.75
CA ALA A 345 -22.41 -26.13 -26.74
C ALA A 345 -21.57 -25.00 -27.33
N LEU A 346 -20.63 -25.31 -28.25
CA LEU A 346 -19.82 -24.31 -28.95
C LEU A 346 -20.68 -23.33 -29.75
N LEU A 347 -21.70 -23.83 -30.47
CA LEU A 347 -22.59 -22.98 -31.28
C LEU A 347 -23.38 -21.98 -30.42
N GLY A 348 -23.64 -22.34 -29.16
CA GLY A 348 -24.29 -21.50 -28.14
C GLY A 348 -23.40 -20.44 -27.47
N ILE A 349 -22.18 -20.19 -27.95
CA ILE A 349 -21.23 -19.26 -27.31
C ILE A 349 -21.74 -17.82 -27.11
N ASP A 350 -22.71 -17.35 -27.89
CA ASP A 350 -23.29 -16.01 -27.68
C ASP A 350 -24.14 -15.95 -26.40
N GLY A 351 -24.59 -17.10 -25.91
CA GLY A 351 -25.37 -17.26 -24.69
C GLY A 351 -24.53 -17.51 -23.43
N ILE A 352 -23.21 -17.25 -23.44
CA ILE A 352 -22.42 -17.35 -22.21
C ILE A 352 -22.99 -16.36 -21.18
N SER A 353 -23.57 -16.88 -20.10
CA SER A 353 -23.95 -16.10 -18.93
C SER A 353 -22.73 -15.85 -18.07
N LEU A 354 -22.27 -14.59 -18.00
CA LEU A 354 -21.08 -14.18 -17.25
C LEU A 354 -21.50 -13.63 -15.88
N GLU A 355 -21.89 -14.49 -14.94
CA GLU A 355 -22.22 -14.09 -13.56
C GLU A 355 -23.18 -12.89 -13.43
N GLY A 356 -24.17 -12.78 -14.33
CA GLY A 356 -25.11 -11.66 -14.36
C GLY A 356 -24.67 -10.46 -15.21
N SER A 357 -23.54 -10.54 -15.90
CA SER A 357 -23.06 -9.56 -16.89
C SER A 357 -23.18 -10.08 -18.33
N THR A 358 -23.20 -9.16 -19.28
CA THR A 358 -23.08 -9.47 -20.72
C THR A 358 -21.61 -9.54 -21.10
N TRP A 359 -21.29 -10.09 -22.27
CA TRP A 359 -19.91 -10.09 -22.78
C TRP A 359 -19.28 -8.69 -22.73
N GLU A 360 -20.01 -7.67 -23.16
CA GLU A 360 -19.54 -6.28 -23.28
C GLU A 360 -19.32 -5.59 -21.91
N THR A 361 -20.02 -6.05 -20.88
CA THR A 361 -19.99 -5.45 -19.53
C THR A 361 -19.17 -6.26 -18.53
N ALA A 362 -18.86 -7.52 -18.87
CA ALA A 362 -17.99 -8.37 -18.08
C ALA A 362 -16.55 -7.84 -18.06
N GLN A 363 -15.87 -8.04 -16.93
CA GLN A 363 -14.45 -7.76 -16.83
C GLN A 363 -13.66 -8.64 -17.81
N PHE A 364 -12.54 -8.12 -18.33
CA PHE A 364 -11.66 -8.86 -19.25
C PHE A 364 -11.20 -10.22 -18.70
N ILE A 365 -11.08 -10.33 -17.37
CA ILE A 365 -10.72 -11.57 -16.71
C ILE A 365 -11.80 -12.64 -16.87
N THR A 366 -13.06 -12.26 -16.62
CA THR A 366 -14.24 -13.09 -16.81
C THR A 366 -14.40 -13.47 -18.28
N GLN A 367 -14.29 -12.51 -19.20
CA GLN A 367 -14.32 -12.77 -20.64
C GLN A 367 -13.30 -13.85 -21.05
N SER A 368 -12.06 -13.75 -20.59
CA SER A 368 -11.01 -14.74 -20.90
C SER A 368 -11.30 -16.11 -20.29
N CYS A 369 -11.64 -16.16 -18.98
CA CYS A 369 -11.93 -17.40 -18.27
C CYS A 369 -13.03 -18.23 -18.92
N TYR A 370 -14.06 -17.57 -19.46
CA TYR A 370 -15.15 -18.24 -20.17
C TYR A 370 -14.81 -18.56 -21.63
N LEU A 371 -13.94 -17.79 -22.29
CA LEU A 371 -13.64 -17.97 -23.72
C LEU A 371 -12.62 -19.08 -23.98
N TYR A 372 -11.54 -19.19 -23.20
CA TYR A 372 -10.46 -20.13 -23.51
C TYR A 372 -10.90 -21.61 -23.54
N PRO A 373 -11.84 -22.11 -22.71
CA PRO A 373 -12.28 -23.49 -22.80
C PRO A 373 -12.99 -23.80 -24.12
N TYR A 374 -13.71 -22.82 -24.70
CA TYR A 374 -14.35 -22.97 -26.02
C TYR A 374 -13.31 -23.07 -27.13
N LEU A 375 -12.23 -22.29 -27.07
CA LEU A 375 -11.15 -22.34 -28.06
C LEU A 375 -10.42 -23.69 -28.03
N ILE A 376 -10.17 -24.22 -26.83
CA ILE A 376 -9.56 -25.53 -26.64
C ILE A 376 -10.48 -26.65 -27.15
N ALA A 377 -11.76 -26.62 -26.77
CA ALA A 377 -12.72 -27.60 -27.26
C ALA A 377 -12.83 -27.56 -28.79
N TYR A 378 -12.90 -26.36 -29.38
CA TYR A 378 -12.93 -26.17 -30.83
C TYR A 378 -11.74 -26.80 -31.54
N ASP A 379 -10.51 -26.64 -31.03
CA ASP A 379 -9.32 -27.33 -31.56
C ASP A 379 -9.47 -28.86 -31.52
N MET A 380 -9.88 -29.40 -30.36
CA MET A 380 -9.99 -30.85 -30.13
C MET A 380 -10.93 -31.55 -31.12
N ILE A 381 -12.03 -30.90 -31.48
CA ILE A 381 -13.07 -31.47 -32.37
C ILE A 381 -13.16 -30.78 -33.72
N TYR A 382 -12.16 -29.97 -34.11
CA TYR A 382 -12.18 -29.17 -35.35
C TYR A 382 -12.59 -30.00 -36.58
N ASN A 383 -11.97 -31.17 -36.76
CA ASN A 383 -12.23 -32.08 -37.88
C ASN A 383 -13.62 -32.76 -37.83
N ASN A 384 -14.30 -32.71 -36.68
CA ASN A 384 -15.66 -33.20 -36.50
C ASN A 384 -16.73 -32.10 -36.69
N ILE A 385 -16.33 -30.84 -36.83
CA ILE A 385 -17.25 -29.71 -37.06
C ILE A 385 -17.41 -29.50 -38.58
N SER A 386 -18.66 -29.39 -39.05
CA SER A 386 -18.95 -29.05 -40.44
C SER A 386 -18.30 -27.72 -40.83
N THR A 387 -17.89 -27.56 -42.09
CA THR A 387 -17.26 -26.32 -42.56
C THR A 387 -18.14 -25.09 -42.28
N ALA A 388 -19.46 -25.22 -42.44
CA ALA A 388 -20.41 -24.14 -42.12
C ALA A 388 -20.38 -23.76 -40.62
N ASN A 389 -20.40 -24.75 -39.73
CA ASN A 389 -20.34 -24.50 -38.29
C ASN A 389 -18.97 -23.96 -37.87
N ARG A 390 -17.86 -24.39 -38.51
CA ARG A 390 -16.54 -23.80 -38.27
C ARG A 390 -16.54 -22.31 -38.59
N THR A 391 -17.01 -21.92 -39.77
CA THR A 391 -17.12 -20.50 -40.16
C THR A 391 -17.94 -19.69 -39.14
N ILE A 392 -19.08 -20.22 -38.68
CA ILE A 392 -19.92 -19.57 -37.68
C ILE A 392 -19.15 -19.36 -36.36
N LEU A 393 -18.47 -20.41 -35.87
CA LEU A 393 -17.71 -20.33 -34.62
C LEU A 393 -16.54 -19.36 -34.71
N GLU A 394 -15.79 -19.39 -35.81
CA GLU A 394 -14.69 -18.45 -36.07
C GLU A 394 -15.17 -17.00 -36.10
N GLN A 395 -16.32 -16.74 -36.76
CA GLN A 395 -16.95 -15.42 -36.78
C GLN A 395 -17.39 -14.94 -35.38
N LYS A 396 -17.69 -15.86 -34.46
CA LYS A 396 -18.02 -15.53 -33.06
C LYS A 396 -16.78 -15.36 -32.19
N PHE A 397 -15.73 -16.14 -32.41
CA PHE A 397 -14.48 -16.06 -31.63
C PHE A 397 -13.66 -14.82 -31.95
N LEU A 398 -13.50 -14.47 -33.22
CA LEU A 398 -12.57 -13.41 -33.64
C LEU A 398 -12.91 -12.03 -33.06
N PRO A 399 -14.17 -11.55 -33.05
CA PRO A 399 -14.50 -10.27 -32.40
C PRO A 399 -14.19 -10.26 -30.90
N LYS A 400 -14.47 -11.37 -30.21
CA LYS A 400 -14.20 -11.54 -28.77
C LYS A 400 -12.71 -11.50 -28.45
N LEU A 401 -11.89 -12.15 -29.29
CA LEU A 401 -10.43 -12.11 -29.17
C LEU A 401 -9.84 -10.74 -29.49
N ARG A 402 -10.42 -10.00 -30.45
CA ARG A 402 -9.99 -8.63 -30.76
C ARG A 402 -10.18 -7.69 -29.57
N VAL A 403 -11.29 -7.80 -28.83
CA VAL A 403 -11.51 -7.01 -27.61
C VAL A 403 -10.39 -7.25 -26.58
N LEU A 404 -10.01 -8.51 -26.36
CA LEU A 404 -8.90 -8.84 -25.45
C LEU A 404 -7.55 -8.35 -25.98
N ALA A 405 -7.32 -8.44 -27.30
CA ALA A 405 -6.09 -7.95 -27.94
C ALA A 405 -5.95 -6.42 -27.83
N ASP A 406 -7.02 -5.68 -28.11
CA ASP A 406 -7.05 -4.22 -28.04
C ASP A 406 -6.85 -3.75 -26.58
N ALA A 407 -7.47 -4.45 -25.62
CA ALA A 407 -7.29 -4.17 -24.20
C ALA A 407 -5.84 -4.43 -23.74
N ALA A 408 -5.23 -5.53 -24.17
CA ALA A 408 -3.83 -5.84 -23.86
C ALA A 408 -2.87 -4.82 -24.50
N ALA A 409 -3.07 -4.48 -25.77
CA ALA A 409 -2.22 -3.54 -26.51
C ALA A 409 -2.33 -2.09 -26.01
N SER A 410 -3.50 -1.67 -25.54
CA SER A 410 -3.73 -0.32 -24.99
C SER A 410 -3.30 -0.18 -23.52
N GLY A 411 -2.96 -1.29 -22.84
CA GLY A 411 -2.71 -1.29 -21.40
C GLY A 411 -3.97 -1.07 -20.55
N ALA A 412 -5.17 -1.27 -21.14
CA ALA A 412 -6.44 -1.14 -20.43
C ALA A 412 -6.68 -2.26 -19.40
N VAL A 413 -5.97 -3.39 -19.54
CA VAL A 413 -6.03 -4.46 -18.54
C VAL A 413 -5.20 -4.07 -17.32
N PRO A 414 -5.74 -4.14 -16.09
CA PRO A 414 -4.99 -3.84 -14.89
C PRO A 414 -3.72 -4.69 -14.79
N THR A 415 -2.63 -4.09 -14.29
CA THR A 415 -1.29 -4.71 -14.20
C THR A 415 -1.14 -5.73 -13.06
N ASN A 416 -2.25 -6.22 -12.51
CA ASN A 416 -2.32 -7.26 -11.49
C ASN A 416 -2.62 -8.63 -12.15
N ASN A 417 -3.13 -9.61 -11.40
CA ASN A 417 -3.53 -10.92 -11.92
C ASN A 417 -4.42 -10.87 -13.17
N HIS A 418 -5.16 -9.77 -13.39
CA HIS A 418 -6.01 -9.58 -14.57
C HIS A 418 -5.20 -9.63 -15.86
N VAL A 419 -4.00 -9.04 -15.92
CA VAL A 419 -3.19 -9.00 -17.16
C VAL A 419 -2.89 -10.40 -17.69
N VAL A 420 -2.55 -11.32 -16.79
CA VAL A 420 -2.21 -12.70 -17.17
C VAL A 420 -3.46 -13.49 -17.47
N VAL A 421 -4.47 -13.44 -16.60
CA VAL A 421 -5.67 -14.26 -16.80
C VAL A 421 -6.43 -13.81 -18.05
N SER A 422 -6.52 -12.51 -18.32
CA SER A 422 -7.07 -11.97 -19.59
C SER A 422 -6.26 -12.38 -20.82
N SER A 423 -4.96 -12.58 -20.68
CA SER A 423 -4.10 -13.01 -21.78
C SER A 423 -4.27 -14.49 -22.17
N VAL A 424 -4.86 -15.34 -21.33
CA VAL A 424 -4.95 -16.80 -21.57
C VAL A 424 -5.78 -17.11 -22.82
N ALA A 425 -7.00 -16.57 -22.92
CA ALA A 425 -7.83 -16.75 -24.11
C ALA A 425 -7.19 -16.10 -25.35
N LEU A 426 -6.54 -14.94 -25.17
CA LEU A 426 -5.82 -14.26 -26.25
C LEU A 426 -4.68 -15.12 -26.81
N GLY A 427 -3.84 -15.69 -25.94
CA GLY A 427 -2.72 -16.54 -26.31
C GLY A 427 -3.18 -17.85 -26.96
N ILE A 428 -4.18 -18.52 -26.38
CA ILE A 428 -4.78 -19.74 -26.97
C ILE A 428 -5.41 -19.44 -28.32
N GLY A 429 -6.16 -18.33 -28.45
CA GLY A 429 -6.74 -17.87 -29.71
C GLY A 429 -5.66 -17.50 -30.73
N GLY A 430 -4.57 -16.89 -30.29
CA GLY A 430 -3.39 -16.61 -31.11
C GLY A 430 -2.76 -17.87 -31.68
N LEU A 431 -2.59 -18.91 -30.88
CA LEU A 431 -2.11 -20.22 -31.34
C LEU A 431 -3.09 -20.85 -32.33
N LEU A 432 -4.38 -20.91 -31.96
CA LEU A 432 -5.45 -21.52 -32.76
C LEU A 432 -5.58 -20.90 -34.16
N PHE A 433 -5.53 -19.57 -34.24
CA PHE A 433 -5.68 -18.80 -35.47
C PHE A 433 -4.34 -18.40 -36.11
N LYS A 434 -3.22 -18.96 -35.61
CA LYS A 434 -1.86 -18.69 -36.11
C LYS A 434 -1.53 -17.19 -36.15
N ASN A 435 -2.05 -16.42 -35.20
CA ASN A 435 -1.82 -14.98 -35.05
C ASN A 435 -0.66 -14.73 -34.08
N ALA A 436 0.54 -14.55 -34.63
CA ALA A 436 1.76 -14.33 -33.86
C ALA A 436 1.69 -13.12 -32.92
N THR A 437 1.02 -12.04 -33.33
CA THR A 437 0.88 -10.82 -32.52
C THR A 437 0.09 -11.09 -31.25
N TRP A 438 -0.98 -11.87 -31.32
CA TRP A 438 -1.78 -12.22 -30.14
C TRP A 438 -1.02 -13.14 -29.19
N VAL A 439 -0.25 -14.09 -29.71
CA VAL A 439 0.64 -14.93 -28.88
C VAL A 439 1.70 -14.07 -28.20
N GLN A 440 2.30 -13.12 -28.91
CA GLN A 440 3.30 -12.21 -28.34
C GLN A 440 2.72 -11.33 -27.24
N LEU A 441 1.54 -10.72 -27.45
CA LEU A 441 0.87 -9.93 -26.41
C LEU A 441 0.59 -10.77 -25.15
N ALA A 442 0.21 -12.04 -25.33
CA ALA A 442 0.00 -12.93 -24.20
C ALA A 442 1.31 -13.30 -23.50
N GLN A 443 2.40 -13.53 -24.23
CA GLN A 443 3.72 -13.73 -23.65
C GLN A 443 4.19 -12.49 -22.88
N ASP A 444 4.06 -11.29 -23.45
CA ASP A 444 4.46 -10.03 -22.81
C ASP A 444 3.71 -9.80 -21.48
N ALA A 445 2.41 -10.11 -21.44
CA ALA A 445 1.60 -10.07 -20.21
C ALA A 445 2.12 -11.03 -19.13
N ASN A 446 2.46 -12.26 -19.51
CA ASN A 446 2.98 -13.27 -18.59
C ASN A 446 4.40 -12.93 -18.09
N ASP A 447 5.27 -12.48 -18.99
CA ASP A 447 6.63 -12.04 -18.67
C ASP A 447 6.59 -10.84 -17.72
N PHE A 448 5.73 -9.85 -17.98
CA PHE A 448 5.53 -8.70 -17.10
C PHE A 448 5.10 -9.15 -15.70
N TYR A 449 4.14 -10.07 -15.60
CA TYR A 449 3.65 -10.53 -14.31
C TYR A 449 4.70 -11.34 -13.55
N LEU A 450 5.37 -12.29 -14.19
CA LEU A 450 6.45 -13.06 -13.57
C LEU A 450 7.62 -12.17 -13.13
N ALA A 451 7.89 -11.09 -13.87
CA ALA A 451 8.94 -10.13 -13.53
C ALA A 451 8.60 -9.25 -12.33
N ASN A 452 7.36 -8.73 -12.28
CA ASN A 452 6.97 -7.66 -11.38
C ASN A 452 6.12 -8.12 -10.20
N ARG A 453 5.40 -9.24 -10.35
CA ARG A 453 4.47 -9.77 -9.35
C ARG A 453 4.99 -11.04 -8.68
N VAL A 454 5.90 -11.79 -9.30
CA VAL A 454 6.54 -12.95 -8.65
C VAL A 454 7.95 -12.61 -8.19
N ARG A 455 8.20 -12.70 -6.88
CA ARG A 455 9.52 -12.44 -6.29
C ARG A 455 10.55 -13.48 -6.73
N PRO A 456 11.87 -13.17 -6.69
CA PRO A 456 12.89 -14.11 -7.15
C PRO A 456 12.87 -15.45 -6.40
N ASN A 457 12.43 -15.43 -5.15
CA ASN A 457 12.30 -16.60 -4.29
C ASN A 457 10.92 -17.27 -4.35
N GLY A 458 10.00 -16.79 -5.19
CA GLY A 458 8.74 -17.46 -5.51
C GLY A 458 7.44 -16.77 -5.08
N PRO A 459 7.35 -16.10 -3.93
CA PRO A 459 6.12 -15.47 -3.44
C PRO A 459 5.52 -14.47 -4.41
N CYS A 460 4.19 -14.45 -4.46
CA CYS A 460 3.44 -13.50 -5.26
C CYS A 460 3.19 -12.22 -4.46
N TYR A 461 3.40 -11.08 -5.09
CA TYR A 461 3.12 -9.74 -4.57
C TYR A 461 1.64 -9.55 -4.20
N GLU A 462 0.76 -10.28 -4.87
CA GLU A 462 -0.69 -10.27 -4.68
C GLU A 462 -1.19 -11.33 -3.69
N GLY A 463 -0.26 -12.08 -3.09
CA GLY A 463 -0.58 -13.19 -2.19
C GLY A 463 -0.72 -14.52 -2.90
N ASP A 464 -0.66 -15.59 -2.11
CA ASP A 464 -0.60 -16.97 -2.60
C ASP A 464 -1.82 -17.32 -3.46
N ILE A 465 -3.01 -16.88 -3.06
CA ILE A 465 -4.25 -17.22 -3.76
C ILE A 465 -4.39 -16.53 -5.11
N TYR A 466 -3.87 -15.32 -5.26
CA TYR A 466 -3.92 -14.56 -6.51
C TYR A 466 -2.80 -15.00 -7.46
N GLY A 467 -1.62 -15.32 -6.92
CA GLY A 467 -0.60 -16.04 -7.67
C GLY A 467 -1.14 -17.38 -8.20
N ARG A 468 -1.80 -18.16 -7.33
CA ARG A 468 -2.50 -19.40 -7.71
C ARG A 468 -3.53 -19.13 -8.80
N TYR A 469 -4.47 -18.22 -8.59
CA TYR A 469 -5.56 -17.97 -9.53
C TYR A 469 -5.02 -17.53 -10.90
N THR A 470 -3.94 -16.74 -10.89
CA THR A 470 -3.20 -16.37 -12.10
C THR A 470 -2.65 -17.59 -12.83
N PHE A 471 -1.83 -18.38 -12.15
CA PHE A 471 -1.11 -19.49 -12.80
C PHE A 471 -1.97 -20.72 -13.06
N GLU A 472 -3.02 -20.94 -12.27
CA GLU A 472 -4.04 -21.95 -12.52
C GLU A 472 -4.70 -21.70 -13.88
N ASN A 473 -4.93 -20.45 -14.28
CA ASN A 473 -5.43 -20.14 -15.62
C ASN A 473 -4.30 -20.14 -16.67
N ALA A 474 -3.16 -19.49 -16.38
CA ALA A 474 -2.05 -19.34 -17.32
C ALA A 474 -1.45 -20.68 -17.78
N ILE A 475 -1.44 -21.70 -16.91
CA ILE A 475 -0.85 -23.00 -17.21
C ILE A 475 -1.49 -23.70 -18.42
N LYS A 476 -2.75 -23.41 -18.73
CA LYS A 476 -3.43 -23.93 -19.94
C LYS A 476 -2.79 -23.37 -21.21
N PHE A 477 -2.50 -22.08 -21.22
CA PHE A 477 -1.74 -21.44 -22.29
C PHE A 477 -0.30 -21.94 -22.31
N TYR A 478 0.36 -22.15 -21.16
CA TYR A 478 1.74 -22.64 -21.11
C TYR A 478 1.89 -24.03 -21.72
N LEU A 479 0.95 -24.95 -21.44
CA LEU A 479 0.91 -26.26 -22.08
C LEU A 479 0.75 -26.14 -23.59
N ALA A 480 -0.23 -25.33 -24.04
CA ALA A 480 -0.49 -25.16 -25.47
C ALA A 480 0.71 -24.52 -26.21
N LEU A 481 1.32 -23.51 -25.59
CA LEU A 481 2.48 -22.81 -26.15
C LEU A 481 3.68 -23.76 -26.28
N ARG A 482 4.00 -24.53 -25.22
CA ARG A 482 5.06 -25.55 -25.26
C ARG A 482 4.81 -26.60 -26.34
N HIS A 483 3.60 -27.14 -26.42
CA HIS A 483 3.24 -28.17 -27.41
C HIS A 483 3.35 -27.63 -28.86
N CYS A 484 3.01 -26.36 -29.06
CA CYS A 484 3.18 -25.66 -30.33
C CYS A 484 4.64 -25.29 -30.67
N GLY A 485 5.62 -25.60 -29.80
CA GLY A 485 7.02 -25.25 -29.99
C GLY A 485 7.38 -23.80 -29.65
N GLY A 486 6.53 -23.12 -28.86
CA GLY A 486 6.80 -21.81 -28.28
C GLY A 486 7.66 -21.88 -27.02
N TYR A 487 7.71 -20.77 -26.27
CA TYR A 487 8.48 -20.69 -25.03
C TYR A 487 7.94 -21.63 -23.95
N ASP A 488 8.84 -22.35 -23.28
CA ASP A 488 8.49 -23.27 -22.19
C ASP A 488 8.56 -22.58 -20.82
N TYR A 489 7.41 -22.07 -20.36
CA TYR A 489 7.27 -21.46 -19.04
C TYR A 489 7.56 -22.42 -17.88
N PHE A 490 7.52 -23.74 -18.08
CA PHE A 490 7.93 -24.72 -17.07
C PHE A 490 9.46 -24.76 -16.86
N THR A 491 10.21 -23.98 -17.63
CA THR A 491 11.64 -23.71 -17.42
C THR A 491 11.91 -22.31 -16.87
N ASN A 492 10.88 -21.46 -16.77
CA ASN A 492 11.03 -20.09 -16.31
C ASN A 492 11.38 -20.07 -14.80
N PRO A 493 12.47 -19.41 -14.39
CA PRO A 493 12.95 -19.46 -13.01
C PRO A 493 11.96 -18.85 -12.01
N ARG A 494 11.18 -17.83 -12.40
CA ARG A 494 10.18 -17.21 -11.51
C ARG A 494 8.98 -18.13 -11.32
N PHE A 495 8.53 -18.79 -12.38
CA PHE A 495 7.43 -19.75 -12.28
C PHE A 495 7.85 -20.98 -11.45
N LEU A 496 9.06 -21.50 -11.67
CA LEU A 496 9.62 -22.58 -10.85
C LEU A 496 9.77 -22.18 -9.37
N ALA A 497 10.22 -20.94 -9.11
CA ALA A 497 10.30 -20.41 -7.74
C ALA A 497 8.91 -20.32 -7.10
N PHE A 498 7.89 -19.85 -7.82
CA PHE A 498 6.51 -19.79 -7.33
C PHE A 498 5.96 -21.17 -6.99
N LEU A 499 6.17 -22.18 -7.85
CA LEU A 499 5.79 -23.57 -7.58
C LEU A 499 6.51 -24.14 -6.36
N ASN A 500 7.82 -23.87 -6.24
CA ASN A 500 8.60 -24.33 -5.09
C ASN A 500 8.13 -23.67 -3.79
N TYR A 501 7.90 -22.36 -3.81
CA TYR A 501 7.35 -21.61 -2.69
C TYR A 501 6.00 -22.16 -2.27
N THR A 502 5.07 -22.35 -3.21
CA THR A 502 3.73 -22.92 -2.98
C THR A 502 3.78 -24.25 -2.23
N VAL A 503 4.59 -25.20 -2.72
CA VAL A 503 4.70 -26.51 -2.06
C VAL A 503 5.38 -26.38 -0.71
N SER A 504 6.28 -25.41 -0.55
CA SER A 504 6.97 -25.18 0.71
C SER A 504 6.04 -24.60 1.77
N SER A 505 5.24 -23.58 1.42
CA SER A 505 4.34 -22.83 2.32
C SER A 505 3.10 -23.59 2.75
N VAL A 506 2.78 -24.73 2.13
CA VAL A 506 1.57 -25.49 2.47
C VAL A 506 1.49 -25.81 3.97
N THR A 507 0.32 -25.55 4.56
CA THR A 507 -0.02 -25.91 5.94
C THR A 507 -0.18 -27.43 6.10
N PRO A 508 -0.16 -27.98 7.33
CA PRO A 508 -0.45 -29.41 7.55
C PRO A 508 -1.83 -29.88 7.06
N LEU A 509 -2.74 -28.95 6.73
CA LEU A 509 -4.06 -29.26 6.20
C LEU A 509 -4.12 -29.30 4.67
N GLY A 510 -3.07 -28.85 3.97
CA GLY A 510 -2.94 -29.01 2.52
C GLY A 510 -3.24 -27.76 1.69
N TYR A 511 -3.46 -26.61 2.32
CA TYR A 511 -3.68 -25.32 1.65
C TYR A 511 -2.60 -24.31 2.07
N THR A 512 -2.54 -23.13 1.45
CA THR A 512 -1.59 -22.06 1.81
C THR A 512 -2.05 -21.24 3.02
N PRO A 513 -1.12 -20.64 3.79
CA PRO A 513 -1.45 -19.75 4.90
C PRO A 513 -2.47 -18.67 4.51
N VAL A 514 -3.33 -18.28 5.43
CA VAL A 514 -4.47 -17.40 5.16
C VAL A 514 -4.11 -15.93 5.44
N PHE A 515 -2.95 -15.49 4.97
CA PHE A 515 -2.58 -14.07 4.94
C PHE A 515 -3.17 -13.40 3.69
N GLU A 516 -3.38 -12.08 3.77
CA GLU A 516 -3.95 -11.31 2.66
C GLU A 516 -5.34 -11.83 2.26
N ASP A 517 -5.78 -11.52 1.04
CA ASP A 517 -7.05 -11.95 0.46
C ASP A 517 -7.08 -13.46 0.15
N CYS A 518 -6.54 -14.32 1.02
CA CYS A 518 -6.47 -15.76 0.87
C CYS A 518 -7.70 -16.49 1.45
N SER A 519 -7.98 -17.68 0.91
CA SER A 519 -8.99 -18.61 1.42
C SER A 519 -8.43 -20.02 1.52
N VAL A 520 -9.03 -20.84 2.39
CA VAL A 520 -8.66 -22.25 2.56
C VAL A 520 -9.13 -23.07 1.35
N ASN A 521 -8.36 -23.00 0.27
CA ASN A 521 -8.72 -23.61 -0.99
C ASN A 521 -7.62 -24.58 -1.45
N SER A 522 -8.03 -25.79 -1.82
CA SER A 522 -7.15 -26.85 -2.30
C SER A 522 -6.82 -26.79 -3.79
N THR A 523 -7.32 -25.80 -4.57
CA THR A 523 -7.08 -25.74 -6.04
C THR A 523 -5.61 -25.51 -6.41
N LEU A 524 -4.76 -25.05 -5.49
CA LEU A 524 -3.30 -25.08 -5.66
C LEU A 524 -2.79 -26.49 -6.01
N GLY A 525 -3.41 -27.53 -5.44
CA GLY A 525 -3.12 -28.92 -5.78
C GLY A 525 -3.41 -29.24 -7.25
N ALA A 526 -4.44 -28.62 -7.85
CA ALA A 526 -4.76 -28.82 -9.27
C ALA A 526 -3.67 -28.23 -10.17
N MET A 527 -3.25 -26.99 -9.92
CA MET A 527 -2.12 -26.36 -10.63
C MET A 527 -0.84 -27.20 -10.48
N ALA A 528 -0.51 -27.64 -9.26
CA ALA A 528 0.66 -28.49 -9.01
C ALA A 528 0.58 -29.81 -9.79
N SER A 529 -0.61 -30.42 -9.89
CA SER A 529 -0.80 -31.67 -10.62
C SER A 529 -0.53 -31.53 -12.12
N ILE A 530 -0.89 -30.39 -12.70
CA ILE A 530 -0.65 -30.08 -14.12
C ILE A 530 0.84 -29.79 -14.34
N ALA A 531 1.46 -29.00 -13.46
CA ALA A 531 2.87 -28.60 -13.59
C ALA A 531 3.87 -29.75 -13.33
N THR A 532 3.47 -30.76 -12.55
CA THR A 532 4.34 -31.86 -12.10
C THR A 532 5.15 -32.49 -13.23
N PHE A 533 4.52 -32.83 -14.35
CA PHE A 533 5.18 -33.57 -15.43
C PHE A 533 6.05 -32.67 -16.32
N PRO A 534 5.57 -31.52 -16.84
CA PRO A 534 6.41 -30.61 -17.60
C PRO A 534 7.67 -30.16 -16.85
N VAL A 535 7.57 -29.95 -15.53
CA VAL A 535 8.69 -29.56 -14.67
C VAL A 535 9.69 -30.70 -14.45
N ASN A 536 9.27 -31.97 -14.54
CA ASN A 536 10.17 -33.11 -14.28
C ASN A 536 11.37 -33.16 -15.25
N ALA A 537 11.20 -32.65 -16.47
CA ALA A 537 12.26 -32.59 -17.47
C ALA A 537 13.43 -31.67 -17.04
N THR A 538 13.17 -30.62 -16.27
CA THR A 538 14.16 -29.60 -15.90
C THR A 538 14.45 -29.54 -14.40
N ASN A 539 13.51 -29.95 -13.56
CA ASN A 539 13.63 -29.94 -12.11
C ASN A 539 12.90 -31.16 -11.48
N PRO A 540 13.50 -32.36 -11.55
CA PRO A 540 12.87 -33.60 -11.05
C PRO A 540 12.62 -33.59 -9.54
N VAL A 541 13.41 -32.84 -8.75
CA VAL A 541 13.17 -32.70 -7.30
C VAL A 541 11.89 -31.91 -7.05
N LEU A 542 11.72 -30.76 -7.70
CA LEU A 542 10.49 -29.98 -7.58
C LEU A 542 9.27 -30.74 -8.11
N ALA A 543 9.42 -31.45 -9.23
CA ALA A 543 8.35 -32.32 -9.75
C ALA A 543 7.91 -33.39 -8.74
N SER A 544 8.88 -34.02 -8.04
CA SER A 544 8.58 -34.98 -6.99
C SER A 544 7.85 -34.35 -5.79
N ASN A 545 8.24 -33.14 -5.40
CA ASN A 545 7.55 -32.37 -4.35
C ASN A 545 6.11 -32.00 -4.77
N LEU A 546 5.90 -31.53 -6.01
CA LEU A 546 4.58 -31.22 -6.56
C LEU A 546 3.69 -32.48 -6.60
N ARG A 547 4.28 -33.62 -6.96
CA ARG A 547 3.60 -34.91 -7.00
C ARG A 547 3.17 -35.41 -5.62
N TRP A 548 3.92 -35.07 -4.57
CA TRP A 548 3.53 -35.30 -3.18
C TRP A 548 2.44 -34.32 -2.71
N TYR A 549 2.56 -33.05 -3.10
CA TYR A 549 1.65 -31.99 -2.64
C TYR A 549 0.22 -32.20 -3.14
N TYR A 550 0.04 -32.50 -4.42
CA TYR A 550 -1.29 -32.62 -5.02
C TYR A 550 -2.26 -33.59 -4.28
N PRO A 551 -1.91 -34.86 -3.95
CA PRO A 551 -2.81 -35.73 -3.17
C PRO A 551 -2.91 -35.31 -1.70
N PHE A 552 -1.89 -34.64 -1.16
CA PHE A 552 -1.90 -34.09 0.18
C PHE A 552 -2.91 -32.93 0.31
N ALA A 553 -2.98 -32.06 -0.70
CA ALA A 553 -3.87 -30.91 -0.75
C ALA A 553 -5.34 -31.29 -0.95
N LEU A 554 -5.61 -32.17 -1.90
CA LEU A 554 -6.98 -32.48 -2.35
C LEU A 554 -7.59 -33.67 -1.61
N GLY A 555 -6.80 -34.41 -0.84
CA GLY A 555 -7.16 -35.76 -0.43
C GLY A 555 -7.11 -36.73 -1.62
N SER A 556 -7.10 -38.04 -1.34
CA SER A 556 -7.01 -39.07 -2.39
C SER A 556 -8.22 -39.10 -3.33
N GLU A 557 -9.38 -38.60 -2.89
CA GLU A 557 -10.67 -38.75 -3.58
C GLU A 557 -11.08 -37.52 -4.40
N ASN A 558 -10.71 -36.30 -3.99
CA ASN A 558 -11.15 -35.04 -4.65
C ASN A 558 -10.08 -34.43 -5.55
N ALA A 559 -9.33 -35.31 -6.21
CA ALA A 559 -8.25 -35.05 -7.14
C ALA A 559 -8.47 -33.99 -8.24
N GLY A 560 -9.68 -33.43 -8.39
CA GLY A 560 -10.04 -32.53 -9.47
C GLY A 560 -9.90 -33.24 -10.82
N ALA A 561 -11.03 -33.64 -11.39
CA ALA A 561 -11.02 -34.27 -12.70
C ALA A 561 -10.72 -33.21 -13.77
N ASP A 562 -9.44 -33.01 -14.07
CA ASP A 562 -8.98 -32.03 -15.04
C ASP A 562 -8.30 -32.72 -16.23
N ILE A 563 -8.82 -32.47 -17.44
CA ILE A 563 -8.24 -32.96 -18.69
C ILE A 563 -6.78 -32.51 -18.85
N TYR A 564 -6.43 -31.31 -18.37
CA TYR A 564 -5.08 -30.75 -18.51
C TYR A 564 -4.04 -31.58 -17.77
N ARG A 565 -4.44 -32.24 -16.69
CA ARG A 565 -3.58 -33.14 -15.94
C ARG A 565 -3.28 -34.44 -16.69
N ILE A 566 -4.28 -35.00 -17.37
CA ILE A 566 -4.09 -36.19 -18.22
C ILE A 566 -3.16 -35.83 -19.37
N LEU A 567 -3.40 -34.68 -20.00
CA LEU A 567 -2.64 -34.17 -21.14
C LEU A 567 -1.18 -33.85 -20.78
N ALA A 568 -0.95 -33.23 -19.62
CA ALA A 568 0.40 -32.92 -19.17
C ALA A 568 1.23 -34.16 -18.78
N SER A 569 0.59 -35.30 -18.52
CA SER A 569 1.28 -36.46 -17.98
C SER A 569 2.10 -37.21 -19.03
N GLU A 570 3.35 -37.54 -18.72
CA GLU A 570 4.25 -38.30 -19.62
C GLU A 570 4.74 -39.62 -18.99
N GLY A 571 4.37 -39.92 -17.73
CA GLY A 571 4.85 -41.12 -17.04
C GLY A 571 4.40 -41.22 -15.58
N ILE A 572 5.15 -41.98 -14.77
CA ILE A 572 4.96 -42.06 -13.32
C ILE A 572 6.13 -41.34 -12.66
N ILE A 573 5.81 -40.33 -11.84
CA ILE A 573 6.79 -39.65 -11.00
C ILE A 573 6.65 -40.19 -9.58
N SER A 574 7.77 -40.61 -8.99
CA SER A 574 7.80 -41.07 -7.61
C SER A 574 7.41 -39.94 -6.66
N GLN A 575 6.50 -40.22 -5.74
CA GLN A 575 6.17 -39.28 -4.67
C GLN A 575 7.33 -39.29 -3.68
N ARG A 576 7.83 -38.10 -3.33
CA ARG A 576 8.80 -37.93 -2.27
C ARG A 576 8.30 -36.82 -1.38
N GLU A 577 8.37 -37.04 -0.07
CA GLU A 577 8.16 -35.97 0.89
C GLU A 577 9.06 -34.78 0.53
N PRO A 578 8.55 -33.53 0.61
CA PRO A 578 9.29 -32.38 0.16
C PRO A 578 10.66 -32.30 0.84
N VAL A 579 11.71 -32.16 0.02
CA VAL A 579 13.10 -32.04 0.52
C VAL A 579 13.41 -30.60 0.98
N VAL A 580 12.55 -29.64 0.62
CA VAL A 580 12.74 -28.24 0.99
C VAL A 580 12.66 -28.11 2.51
N GLY A 581 13.69 -27.52 3.12
CA GLY A 581 13.75 -27.42 4.57
C GLY A 581 13.73 -28.80 5.22
N SER A 582 14.67 -29.69 4.90
CA SER A 582 14.78 -31.04 5.49
C SER A 582 14.85 -31.06 7.02
N ASN A 583 15.11 -29.92 7.64
CA ASN A 583 14.99 -29.73 9.07
C ASN A 583 13.58 -29.26 9.49
N GLY A 584 12.82 -28.55 8.67
CA GLY A 584 11.41 -28.22 8.91
C GLY A 584 11.12 -26.72 8.97
N GLY A 585 12.12 -25.84 9.03
CA GLY A 585 11.92 -24.40 8.83
C GLY A 585 12.25 -23.96 7.41
N PHE A 586 11.62 -22.90 6.93
CA PHE A 586 12.18 -22.07 5.87
C PHE A 586 11.78 -20.61 6.06
N ALA A 587 12.64 -19.73 5.57
CA ALA A 587 12.48 -18.31 5.69
C ALA A 587 12.60 -17.66 4.31
N TYR A 588 11.51 -17.03 3.85
CA TYR A 588 11.50 -16.25 2.62
C TYR A 588 11.56 -14.76 3.01
N PHE A 589 12.74 -14.28 3.39
CA PHE A 589 12.90 -12.90 3.92
C PHE A 589 12.41 -11.84 2.95
N ASP A 590 12.74 -12.00 1.66
CA ASP A 590 12.34 -11.06 0.62
C ASP A 590 10.82 -11.02 0.39
N SER A 591 10.08 -12.04 0.85
CA SER A 591 8.62 -12.11 0.73
C SER A 591 7.88 -11.81 2.02
N GLY A 592 8.59 -11.58 3.12
CA GLY A 592 7.93 -11.40 4.39
C GLY A 592 7.09 -12.61 4.84
N LEU A 593 7.47 -13.84 4.47
CA LEU A 593 6.90 -15.05 5.06
C LEU A 593 7.98 -15.96 5.67
N VAL A 594 7.76 -16.46 6.87
CA VAL A 594 8.56 -17.53 7.47
C VAL A 594 7.63 -18.63 7.92
N CYS A 595 7.94 -19.88 7.56
CA CYS A 595 7.25 -21.05 8.07
C CYS A 595 8.20 -21.92 8.89
N ILE A 596 7.70 -22.42 10.01
CA ILE A 596 8.42 -23.26 10.95
C ILE A 596 7.60 -24.51 11.19
N ARG A 597 8.11 -25.71 10.88
CA ARG A 597 7.41 -26.99 11.09
C ARG A 597 8.31 -28.09 11.65
N SER A 598 7.67 -29.11 12.23
CA SER A 598 8.32 -30.37 12.65
C SER A 598 8.50 -31.37 11.50
N GLY A 599 7.69 -31.27 10.44
CA GLY A 599 7.64 -32.23 9.35
C GLY A 599 6.49 -31.93 8.38
N TRP A 600 6.26 -32.85 7.44
CA TRP A 600 5.25 -32.70 6.37
C TRP A 600 3.97 -33.52 6.60
N GLU A 601 3.91 -34.30 7.67
CA GLU A 601 2.70 -35.03 8.03
C GLU A 601 1.58 -34.06 8.44
N ARG A 602 0.32 -34.48 8.25
CA ARG A 602 -0.86 -33.69 8.68
C ARG A 602 -0.86 -33.35 10.17
N ARG A 603 -0.16 -34.16 10.98
CA ARG A 603 -0.08 -34.02 12.44
C ARG A 603 1.04 -33.10 12.91
N SER A 604 1.91 -32.67 11.99
CA SER A 604 3.08 -31.85 12.30
C SER A 604 2.65 -30.54 12.95
N THR A 605 3.43 -30.10 13.94
CA THR A 605 3.39 -28.72 14.42
C THR A 605 3.93 -27.81 13.33
N TYR A 606 3.20 -26.73 13.04
CA TYR A 606 3.52 -25.73 12.03
C TYR A 606 3.10 -24.35 12.54
N LEU A 607 3.97 -23.35 12.39
CA LEU A 607 3.67 -21.95 12.58
C LEU A 607 4.16 -21.19 11.37
N VAL A 608 3.36 -20.24 10.90
CA VAL A 608 3.77 -19.29 9.87
C VAL A 608 3.57 -17.88 10.38
N ILE A 609 4.50 -17.00 10.04
CA ILE A 609 4.46 -15.57 10.37
C ILE A 609 4.60 -14.74 9.10
N SER A 610 3.77 -13.71 8.99
CA SER A 610 3.84 -12.68 7.94
C SER A 610 4.53 -11.43 8.47
N ASN A 611 5.49 -10.87 7.73
CA ASN A 611 6.11 -9.57 8.00
C ASN A 611 6.77 -9.01 6.73
N LYS A 612 6.06 -8.20 5.97
CA LYS A 612 6.37 -7.82 4.59
C LYS A 612 6.90 -6.39 4.55
N HIS A 613 8.07 -6.21 3.94
CA HIS A 613 8.72 -4.89 3.84
C HIS A 613 8.47 -4.19 2.50
N TYR A 614 7.45 -4.63 1.76
CA TYR A 614 7.13 -4.15 0.42
C TYR A 614 5.62 -3.89 0.30
N PRO A 615 5.19 -2.92 -0.52
CA PRO A 615 3.77 -2.65 -0.73
C PRO A 615 3.09 -3.89 -1.32
N GLN A 616 1.80 -4.11 -1.11
CA GLN A 616 1.08 -5.23 -1.75
C GLN A 616 -0.06 -4.72 -2.63
N SER A 617 -0.69 -5.60 -3.40
CA SER A 617 -1.90 -5.24 -4.18
C SER A 617 -3.19 -5.59 -3.44
N HIS A 618 -3.15 -6.67 -2.66
CA HIS A 618 -4.26 -7.19 -1.85
C HIS A 618 -3.90 -7.04 -0.37
N VAL A 619 -3.68 -5.78 0.01
CA VAL A 619 -3.05 -5.41 1.28
C VAL A 619 -3.93 -5.73 2.48
N HIS A 620 -3.32 -6.33 3.49
CA HIS A 620 -3.89 -6.48 4.83
C HIS A 620 -2.96 -5.80 5.83
N LEU A 621 -3.51 -5.36 6.94
CA LEU A 621 -2.77 -4.80 8.07
C LEU A 621 -2.38 -5.92 9.05
N ASP A 622 -1.75 -6.97 8.50
CA ASP A 622 -1.49 -8.26 9.13
C ASP A 622 -0.02 -8.52 9.47
N GLU A 623 0.79 -7.46 9.59
CA GLU A 623 2.21 -7.58 9.83
C GLU A 623 2.49 -8.16 11.24
N ASN A 624 3.48 -9.05 11.32
CA ASN A 624 3.73 -9.93 12.47
C ASN A 624 2.58 -10.88 12.86
N SER A 625 1.52 -11.00 12.05
CA SER A 625 0.46 -11.98 12.29
C SER A 625 0.99 -13.41 12.16
N ILE A 626 0.45 -14.32 12.96
CA ILE A 626 0.82 -15.73 12.99
C ILE A 626 -0.37 -16.65 12.74
N GLU A 627 -0.13 -17.80 12.11
CA GLU A 627 -1.07 -18.93 12.10
C GLU A 627 -0.39 -20.16 12.69
N VAL A 628 -1.15 -20.98 13.41
CA VAL A 628 -0.60 -22.11 14.17
C VAL A 628 -1.43 -23.36 13.95
N TYR A 629 -0.73 -24.45 13.63
CA TYR A 629 -1.30 -25.76 13.36
C TYR A 629 -0.52 -26.80 14.16
N ALA A 630 -1.21 -27.79 14.71
CA ALA A 630 -0.59 -28.93 15.36
C ALA A 630 -1.57 -30.09 15.46
N LEU A 631 -1.06 -31.32 15.47
CA LEU A 631 -1.87 -32.52 15.73
C LEU A 631 -3.09 -32.67 14.78
N GLY A 632 -2.98 -32.19 13.54
CA GLY A 632 -4.05 -32.24 12.55
C GLY A 632 -5.15 -31.19 12.74
N LYS A 633 -4.90 -30.17 13.56
CA LYS A 633 -5.81 -29.05 13.82
C LYS A 633 -5.15 -27.72 13.44
N GLN A 634 -5.98 -26.78 13.01
CA GLN A 634 -5.64 -25.38 12.86
C GLN A 634 -6.10 -24.67 14.14
N PHE A 635 -5.18 -24.16 14.94
CA PHE A 635 -5.49 -23.48 16.19
C PHE A 635 -5.67 -21.99 15.96
N LEU A 636 -4.61 -21.29 15.57
CA LEU A 636 -4.66 -19.86 15.25
C LEU A 636 -4.76 -19.65 13.74
N THR A 637 -5.66 -18.75 13.31
CA THR A 637 -5.86 -18.41 11.91
C THR A 637 -6.23 -16.96 11.75
N ASN A 638 -5.87 -16.35 10.62
CA ASN A 638 -6.53 -15.13 10.18
C ASN A 638 -7.96 -15.46 9.66
N PRO A 639 -8.87 -14.47 9.58
CA PRO A 639 -10.27 -14.64 9.16
C PRO A 639 -10.43 -15.03 7.69
N GLY A 640 -9.38 -14.83 6.89
CA GLY A 640 -9.35 -15.09 5.46
C GLY A 640 -10.19 -14.12 4.65
N TYR A 641 -10.51 -14.51 3.41
CA TYR A 641 -11.08 -13.61 2.42
C TYR A 641 -12.59 -13.80 2.22
N PRO A 642 -13.44 -12.85 2.66
CA PRO A 642 -14.88 -12.84 2.39
C PRO A 642 -15.31 -12.61 0.96
N HIS A 643 -14.37 -12.31 0.05
CA HIS A 643 -14.60 -11.56 -1.18
C HIS A 643 -14.81 -10.06 -0.96
N TRP A 644 -14.29 -9.29 -1.92
CA TRP A 644 -14.44 -7.84 -1.96
C TRP A 644 -15.90 -7.40 -1.89
N GLY A 645 -16.16 -6.36 -1.10
CA GLY A 645 -17.50 -5.74 -0.95
C GLY A 645 -18.53 -6.61 -0.23
N ARG A 646 -18.15 -7.79 0.27
CA ARG A 646 -19.00 -8.57 1.17
C ARG A 646 -18.86 -8.04 2.60
N PRO A 647 -19.87 -8.22 3.47
CA PRO A 647 -19.73 -7.96 4.90
C PRO A 647 -18.44 -8.58 5.44
N GLY A 648 -17.83 -8.00 6.47
CA GLY A 648 -16.63 -8.54 7.13
C GLY A 648 -15.31 -8.39 6.37
N HIS A 649 -15.30 -7.91 5.13
CA HIS A 649 -14.07 -7.64 4.38
C HIS A 649 -13.16 -6.64 5.09
N ASP A 650 -13.72 -5.52 5.56
CA ASP A 650 -12.94 -4.48 6.25
C ASP A 650 -12.33 -4.99 7.56
N TYR A 651 -13.02 -5.90 8.24
CA TYR A 651 -12.48 -6.57 9.42
C TYR A 651 -11.33 -7.52 9.04
N ALA A 652 -11.51 -8.31 7.98
CA ALA A 652 -10.51 -9.27 7.52
C ALA A 652 -9.18 -8.62 7.15
N ILE A 653 -9.21 -7.43 6.54
CA ILE A 653 -8.01 -6.67 6.17
C ILE A 653 -7.40 -5.89 7.34
N SER A 654 -8.07 -5.83 8.49
CA SER A 654 -7.65 -5.01 9.63
C SER A 654 -6.64 -5.73 10.54
N THR A 655 -5.86 -4.96 11.31
CA THR A 655 -5.00 -5.50 12.37
C THR A 655 -5.79 -6.21 13.46
N GLU A 656 -7.00 -5.75 13.77
CA GLU A 656 -7.87 -6.40 14.74
C GLU A 656 -8.40 -7.75 14.25
N GLY A 657 -8.48 -7.94 12.94
CA GLY A 657 -8.75 -9.24 12.33
C GLY A 657 -7.54 -10.18 12.32
N SER A 658 -6.36 -9.73 12.72
CA SER A 658 -5.11 -10.51 12.60
C SER A 658 -4.58 -10.98 13.96
N ASN A 659 -3.81 -12.08 13.96
CA ASN A 659 -3.14 -12.63 15.15
C ASN A 659 -1.88 -11.82 15.55
N THR A 660 -2.05 -10.53 15.76
CA THR A 660 -0.98 -9.55 15.98
C THR A 660 -1.33 -8.61 17.14
N VAL A 661 -0.77 -7.40 17.18
CA VAL A 661 -0.88 -6.47 18.32
C VAL A 661 -1.67 -5.23 17.95
N LEU A 662 -2.50 -4.73 18.87
CA LEU A 662 -3.00 -3.35 18.85
C LEU A 662 -2.21 -2.54 19.88
N ILE A 663 -1.79 -1.33 19.50
CA ILE A 663 -1.06 -0.41 20.37
C ILE A 663 -1.93 0.80 20.65
N ASP A 664 -2.21 1.06 21.92
CA ASP A 664 -3.21 2.03 22.39
C ASP A 664 -4.60 1.81 21.76
N GLY A 665 -4.94 0.53 21.51
CA GLY A 665 -6.18 0.14 20.82
C GLY A 665 -6.19 0.43 19.31
N GLN A 666 -5.06 0.86 18.75
CA GLN A 666 -4.92 1.16 17.31
C GLN A 666 -4.21 0.03 16.58
N GLY A 667 -4.65 -0.20 15.34
CA GLY A 667 -3.98 -1.11 14.42
C GLY A 667 -2.74 -0.52 13.75
N GLN A 668 -2.22 -1.26 12.78
CA GLN A 668 -1.18 -0.81 11.87
C GLN A 668 -1.73 0.29 10.96
N LEU A 669 -0.85 1.18 10.54
CA LEU A 669 -1.12 2.37 9.73
C LEU A 669 -0.42 2.31 8.36
N ASP A 670 0.49 1.36 8.16
CA ASP A 670 1.21 1.11 6.91
C ASP A 670 1.12 -0.39 6.58
N VAL A 671 0.83 -0.69 5.31
CA VAL A 671 0.77 -2.06 4.75
C VAL A 671 2.15 -2.63 4.49
N THR A 672 3.18 -1.94 4.96
CA THR A 672 4.57 -2.36 4.88
C THR A 672 5.23 -2.22 6.25
N SER A 673 6.08 -3.17 6.55
CA SER A 673 6.78 -3.30 7.82
C SER A 673 8.30 -3.30 7.63
N ASP A 674 9.06 -3.58 8.68
CA ASP A 674 10.51 -3.69 8.66
C ASP A 674 11.00 -5.02 8.05
N GLY A 675 10.12 -6.01 7.93
CA GLY A 675 10.47 -7.36 7.51
C GLY A 675 11.24 -8.14 8.58
N PHE A 676 11.75 -9.32 8.22
CA PHE A 676 12.54 -10.12 9.17
C PHE A 676 13.97 -9.60 9.27
N SER A 677 14.45 -9.51 10.52
CA SER A 677 15.79 -9.02 10.82
C SER A 677 16.82 -10.13 11.06
N ALA A 678 16.37 -11.31 11.51
CA ALA A 678 17.24 -12.45 11.77
C ALA A 678 16.44 -13.77 11.80
N ALA A 679 17.12 -14.87 11.47
CA ALA A 679 16.61 -16.22 11.61
C ALA A 679 17.74 -17.20 11.91
N ILE A 680 17.43 -18.26 12.65
CA ILE A 680 18.29 -19.42 12.90
C ILE A 680 17.45 -20.65 12.63
N GLN A 681 18.06 -21.61 11.93
CA GLN A 681 17.50 -22.93 11.73
C GLN A 681 18.51 -23.97 12.20
N ALA A 682 18.11 -24.81 13.15
CA ALA A 682 18.93 -25.88 13.70
C ALA A 682 18.07 -27.14 13.95
N ASN A 683 18.74 -28.27 14.21
CA ASN A 683 18.04 -29.55 14.37
C ASN A 683 17.10 -29.57 15.57
N ALA A 684 17.43 -28.85 16.64
CA ALA A 684 16.64 -28.78 17.88
C ALA A 684 15.76 -27.53 17.96
N ILE A 685 16.10 -26.49 17.19
CA ILE A 685 15.49 -25.18 17.35
C ILE A 685 15.41 -24.42 16.04
N ASP A 686 14.30 -23.74 15.83
CA ASP A 686 14.20 -22.66 14.85
C ASP A 686 13.89 -21.36 15.59
N TRP A 687 14.47 -20.25 15.17
CA TRP A 687 14.25 -18.94 15.79
C TRP A 687 14.18 -17.86 14.72
N ILE A 688 13.25 -16.92 14.84
CA ILE A 688 13.17 -15.74 13.99
C ILE A 688 12.96 -14.47 14.81
N ARG A 689 13.39 -13.34 14.26
CA ARG A 689 13.19 -11.99 14.82
C ARG A 689 12.53 -11.07 13.78
N SER A 690 11.36 -10.58 14.14
CA SER A 690 10.41 -9.92 13.24
C SER A 690 10.00 -8.54 13.79
N PRO A 691 10.77 -7.47 13.50
CA PRO A 691 10.37 -6.11 13.83
C PRO A 691 9.19 -5.65 12.99
N SER A 692 8.22 -4.99 13.62
CA SER A 692 7.10 -4.31 12.96
C SER A 692 6.87 -2.96 13.65
N ARG A 693 7.86 -2.08 13.52
CA ARG A 693 7.80 -0.68 13.94
C ARG A 693 7.27 0.18 12.82
N LYS A 694 7.72 -0.07 11.60
CA LYS A 694 7.26 0.69 10.44
C LYS A 694 5.75 0.58 10.25
N ALA A 695 5.17 -0.61 10.44
CA ALA A 695 3.73 -0.83 10.23
C ALA A 695 2.84 0.00 11.18
N TYR A 696 3.31 0.34 12.39
CA TYR A 696 2.56 1.13 13.37
C TYR A 696 2.94 2.60 13.38
N LYS A 697 3.99 2.96 12.63
CA LYS A 697 4.48 4.32 12.58
C LYS A 697 3.48 5.17 11.84
N SER A 698 3.12 6.29 12.45
CA SER A 698 2.32 7.30 11.78
C SER A 698 3.06 7.78 10.53
N PRO A 699 2.44 7.73 9.33
CA PRO A 699 3.04 8.28 8.11
C PRO A 699 3.28 9.80 8.23
N TYR A 700 2.71 10.42 9.26
CA TYR A 700 2.82 11.84 9.57
C TYR A 700 3.99 12.20 10.49
N PHE A 701 4.75 11.21 10.99
CA PHE A 701 5.89 11.48 11.84
C PHE A 701 6.90 12.39 11.10
N PRO A 702 7.13 13.64 11.56
CA PRO A 702 7.75 14.69 10.74
C PRO A 702 9.15 14.39 10.22
N PRO A 703 10.05 13.73 10.99
CA PRO A 703 11.37 13.35 10.49
C PRO A 703 11.34 12.35 9.32
N SER A 704 10.30 11.52 9.21
CA SER A 704 10.17 10.54 8.13
C SER A 704 9.43 11.06 6.90
N ASN A 705 8.79 12.23 7.00
CA ASN A 705 8.09 12.82 5.86
C ASN A 705 9.00 13.86 5.17
N PRO A 706 9.61 13.54 4.01
CA PRO A 706 10.49 14.49 3.33
C PRO A 706 9.75 15.78 2.92
N ALA A 707 8.44 15.73 2.66
CA ALA A 707 7.65 16.93 2.37
C ALA A 707 7.59 17.87 3.59
N PHE A 708 7.49 17.33 4.81
CA PHE A 708 7.59 18.12 6.04
C PHE A 708 8.93 18.86 6.12
N MET A 709 10.04 18.16 5.90
CA MET A 709 11.37 18.77 5.95
C MET A 709 11.53 19.85 4.87
N VAL A 710 10.99 19.62 3.67
CA VAL A 710 10.98 20.64 2.59
C VAL A 710 10.18 21.87 3.00
N VAL A 711 9.01 21.72 3.63
CA VAL A 711 8.19 22.85 4.10
C VAL A 711 8.89 23.63 5.20
N VAL A 712 9.51 22.93 6.17
CA VAL A 712 10.27 23.58 7.25
C VAL A 712 11.50 24.30 6.70
N ILE A 713 12.27 23.66 5.80
CA ILE A 713 13.44 24.26 5.16
C ILE A 713 13.02 25.46 4.31
N ALA A 714 11.93 25.35 3.54
CA ALA A 714 11.42 26.44 2.72
C ALA A 714 10.92 27.61 3.57
N ALA A 715 10.20 27.34 4.66
CA ALA A 715 9.79 28.36 5.62
C ALA A 715 11.02 29.05 6.24
N ALA A 716 12.00 28.28 6.70
CA ALA A 716 13.27 28.79 7.24
C ALA A 716 14.04 29.63 6.21
N ALA A 717 14.11 29.20 4.95
CA ALA A 717 14.74 29.94 3.86
C ALA A 717 14.00 31.26 3.56
N CYS A 718 12.67 31.24 3.51
CA CYS A 718 11.84 32.44 3.36
C CYS A 718 12.06 33.41 4.52
N PHE A 719 12.16 32.92 5.77
CA PHE A 719 12.47 33.75 6.93
C PHE A 719 13.88 34.34 6.86
N GLY A 720 14.88 33.54 6.47
CA GLY A 720 16.25 33.98 6.26
C GLY A 720 16.35 35.09 5.21
N MET A 721 15.66 34.93 4.07
CA MET A 721 15.58 35.94 3.02
C MET A 721 14.85 37.21 3.48
N ALA A 722 13.71 37.09 4.15
CA ALA A 722 12.97 38.24 4.67
C ALA A 722 13.81 39.04 5.68
N GLY A 723 14.47 38.34 6.62
CA GLY A 723 15.38 38.95 7.59
C GLY A 723 16.57 39.65 6.91
N LEU A 724 17.17 39.00 5.91
CA LEU A 724 18.27 39.59 5.12
C LEU A 724 17.82 40.86 4.39
N LEU A 725 16.63 40.85 3.77
CA LEU A 725 16.10 42.03 3.07
C LEU A 725 15.80 43.18 4.02
N VAL A 726 15.26 42.90 5.21
CA VAL A 726 15.07 43.90 6.27
C VAL A 726 16.42 44.46 6.74
N MET A 727 17.43 43.63 6.95
CA MET A 727 18.78 44.08 7.31
C MET A 727 19.44 44.92 6.21
N ILE A 728 19.34 44.50 4.95
CA ILE A 728 19.87 45.25 3.80
C ILE A 728 19.19 46.62 3.70
N LYS A 729 17.87 46.67 3.87
CA LYS A 729 17.10 47.92 3.89
C LYS A 729 17.54 48.81 5.04
N GLY A 730 17.61 48.27 6.27
CA GLY A 730 18.06 49.00 7.45
C GLY A 730 19.46 49.57 7.28
N ARG A 731 20.43 48.77 6.80
CA ARG A 731 21.80 49.24 6.50
C ARG A 731 21.84 50.34 5.45
N ARG A 732 20.99 50.25 4.41
CA ARG A 732 20.90 51.27 3.36
C ARG A 732 20.30 52.56 3.88
N GLU A 733 19.25 52.50 4.68
CA GLU A 733 18.63 53.68 5.31
C GLU A 733 19.59 54.33 6.30
N SER A 734 20.33 53.56 7.10
CA SER A 734 21.39 54.08 7.96
C SER A 734 22.55 54.73 7.16
N ARG A 735 22.96 54.13 6.03
CA ARG A 735 23.98 54.73 5.14
C ARG A 735 23.47 55.98 4.42
N ALA A 736 22.20 56.02 4.02
CA ALA A 736 21.59 57.19 3.41
C ALA A 736 21.47 58.34 4.43
N ALA A 737 21.05 58.04 5.66
CA ALA A 737 21.03 59.01 6.76
C ALA A 737 22.45 59.54 7.08
N ALA A 738 23.47 58.68 6.99
CA ALA A 738 24.87 59.09 7.15
C ALA A 738 25.43 59.89 5.96
N LYS A 739 24.83 59.82 4.77
CA LYS A 739 25.25 60.58 3.57
C LYS A 739 24.58 61.95 3.42
N VAL A 740 23.51 62.24 4.17
CA VAL A 740 22.78 63.52 4.12
C VAL A 740 23.55 64.65 4.84
N THR A 741 24.71 64.38 5.43
CA THR A 741 25.63 65.38 6.00
C THR A 741 26.77 65.82 5.06
N SER A 742 26.83 65.36 3.81
CA SER A 742 27.83 65.85 2.84
C SER A 742 27.16 66.34 1.55
N SER A 743 27.20 67.66 1.33
CA SER A 743 26.71 68.38 0.16
C SER A 743 27.48 68.03 -1.12
N ILE A 744 26.84 67.39 -2.10
CA ILE A 744 27.31 67.31 -3.51
C ILE A 744 26.09 67.29 -4.46
N PRO A 745 26.13 67.99 -5.63
CA PRO A 745 24.96 68.36 -6.43
C PRO A 745 24.50 67.30 -7.44
N ALA A 746 23.38 67.64 -8.10
CA ALA A 746 22.50 66.80 -8.91
C ALA A 746 23.12 66.15 -10.15
N PRO A 747 22.73 64.90 -10.49
CA PRO A 747 22.87 64.36 -11.83
C PRO A 747 21.58 64.55 -12.66
N GLU A 748 21.80 64.87 -13.93
CA GLU A 748 20.83 65.03 -15.03
C GLU A 748 19.89 63.82 -15.24
N PRO A 749 18.71 64.05 -15.85
CA PRO A 749 17.75 62.99 -16.15
C PRO A 749 18.10 62.26 -17.45
N ARG A 750 18.44 60.97 -17.37
CA ARG A 750 18.36 60.05 -18.52
C ARG A 750 17.16 59.12 -18.41
N ALA A 751 16.43 59.05 -19.53
CA ALA A 751 15.43 58.06 -19.94
C ALA A 751 14.27 57.79 -18.96
N THR A 752 13.19 58.56 -19.12
CA THR A 752 11.86 58.21 -18.63
C THR A 752 11.35 56.94 -19.34
N SER A 753 10.96 55.95 -18.53
CA SER A 753 10.58 54.60 -18.96
C SER A 753 9.32 54.56 -19.84
N LEU A 754 9.25 53.52 -20.68
CA LEU A 754 8.16 53.14 -21.59
C LEU A 754 6.74 53.23 -20.98
N LEU A 755 6.62 53.07 -19.65
CA LEU A 755 5.39 53.19 -18.87
C LEU A 755 4.79 54.60 -18.93
N ALA A 756 5.59 55.67 -18.97
CA ALA A 756 5.09 57.04 -19.02
C ALA A 756 4.35 57.36 -20.33
N ARG A 757 4.78 56.76 -21.46
CA ARG A 757 4.16 56.96 -22.77
C ARG A 757 2.83 56.21 -22.93
N LEU A 758 2.69 55.04 -22.31
CA LEU A 758 1.47 54.23 -22.37
C LEU A 758 0.27 54.86 -21.64
N PHE A 759 0.50 55.71 -20.64
CA PHE A 759 -0.56 56.23 -19.77
C PHE A 759 -0.89 57.73 -19.93
N LYS A 760 -0.24 58.44 -20.87
CA LYS A 760 -0.49 59.88 -21.16
C LYS A 760 -0.53 60.79 -19.92
N PHE A 761 0.36 60.57 -18.94
CA PHE A 761 0.54 61.54 -17.86
C PHE A 761 1.27 62.78 -18.40
N ASP A 762 0.87 63.98 -17.94
CA ASP A 762 1.60 65.20 -18.32
C ASP A 762 3.01 65.20 -17.70
N ALA A 763 3.91 65.96 -18.32
CA ALA A 763 5.32 66.02 -17.90
C ALA A 763 5.50 66.51 -16.45
N SER A 764 4.58 67.35 -15.93
CA SER A 764 4.63 67.89 -14.55
C SER A 764 4.26 66.85 -13.49
N THR A 765 3.44 65.85 -13.87
CA THR A 765 3.06 64.72 -13.01
C THR A 765 4.22 63.73 -12.90
N ILE A 766 5.04 63.61 -13.95
CA ILE A 766 6.21 62.72 -13.99
C ILE A 766 7.40 63.31 -13.23
N GLU A 767 7.64 64.62 -13.29
CA GLU A 767 8.73 65.25 -12.52
C GLU A 767 8.54 65.19 -10.99
N THR A 768 7.29 65.09 -10.52
CA THR A 768 6.96 65.04 -9.09
C THR A 768 6.76 63.61 -8.56
N LEU A 769 6.51 62.65 -9.44
CA LEU A 769 6.67 61.22 -9.13
C LEU A 769 8.16 60.89 -9.18
N ASP A 770 8.90 61.22 -8.11
CA ASP A 770 10.30 60.86 -8.00
C ASP A 770 10.48 59.32 -8.01
N PHE A 771 10.59 58.76 -9.22
CA PHE A 771 10.85 57.35 -9.48
C PHE A 771 12.23 56.91 -8.96
N ARG A 772 13.04 57.80 -8.38
CA ARG A 772 14.34 57.48 -7.77
C ARG A 772 14.21 56.70 -6.46
N SER A 773 13.03 56.64 -5.84
CA SER A 773 12.81 55.74 -4.70
C SER A 773 12.76 54.29 -5.21
N ARG A 774 13.92 53.61 -5.20
CA ARG A 774 14.08 52.17 -5.53
C ARG A 774 13.15 51.24 -4.73
N ALA A 775 12.50 51.77 -3.69
CA ALA A 775 11.46 51.14 -2.88
C ALA A 775 10.24 50.64 -3.67
N PHE A 776 9.97 51.19 -4.87
CA PHE A 776 8.84 50.77 -5.71
C PHE A 776 8.98 49.32 -6.24
N SER A 777 10.21 48.80 -6.35
CA SER A 777 10.47 47.49 -6.96
C SER A 777 10.45 46.30 -5.99
N SER A 778 10.75 46.50 -4.70
CA SER A 778 11.09 45.35 -3.83
C SER A 778 9.92 44.78 -3.04
N LEU A 779 8.89 45.55 -2.66
CA LEU A 779 7.80 45.03 -1.81
C LEU A 779 6.75 44.22 -2.61
N PRO A 780 6.27 44.68 -3.78
CA PRO A 780 5.43 43.84 -4.65
C PRO A 780 6.21 42.63 -5.18
N ALA A 781 7.50 42.78 -5.50
CA ALA A 781 8.34 41.65 -5.89
C ALA A 781 8.60 40.68 -4.73
N LEU A 782 8.69 41.15 -3.47
CA LEU A 782 8.80 40.29 -2.28
C LEU A 782 7.49 39.54 -2.00
N LEU A 783 6.34 40.22 -2.13
CA LEU A 783 5.02 39.59 -1.99
C LEU A 783 4.77 38.59 -3.11
N LEU A 784 5.11 38.93 -4.36
CA LEU A 784 5.07 38.01 -5.48
C LEU A 784 6.08 36.86 -5.29
N ALA A 785 7.29 37.11 -4.79
CA ALA A 785 8.26 36.04 -4.50
C ALA A 785 7.86 35.15 -3.33
N LEU A 786 7.09 35.64 -2.35
CA LEU A 786 6.49 34.85 -1.26
C LEU A 786 5.32 34.00 -1.77
N ILE A 787 4.45 34.59 -2.59
CA ILE A 787 3.28 33.92 -3.19
C ILE A 787 3.69 32.89 -4.25
N PHE A 788 4.70 33.20 -5.07
CA PHE A 788 5.30 32.31 -6.06
C PHE A 788 6.54 31.59 -5.51
N SER A 789 6.75 31.57 -4.19
CA SER A 789 7.88 30.82 -3.64
C SER A 789 7.65 29.33 -3.95
N PRO A 790 8.65 28.62 -4.48
CA PRO A 790 8.55 27.19 -4.72
C PRO A 790 8.07 26.42 -3.49
N GLY A 791 8.38 26.90 -2.27
CA GLY A 791 7.91 26.32 -1.01
C GLY A 791 6.40 26.34 -0.79
N LEU A 792 5.70 27.41 -1.18
CA LEU A 792 4.23 27.45 -1.04
C LEU A 792 3.56 26.54 -2.08
N VAL A 793 4.09 26.52 -3.31
CA VAL A 793 3.64 25.60 -4.36
C VAL A 793 3.91 24.14 -3.95
N TYR A 794 5.09 23.85 -3.40
CA TYR A 794 5.44 22.51 -2.91
C TYR A 794 4.63 22.11 -1.67
N PHE A 795 4.26 23.06 -0.80
CA PHE A 795 3.35 22.80 0.32
C PHE A 795 1.96 22.44 -0.17
N ILE A 796 1.42 23.15 -1.17
CA ILE A 796 0.11 22.87 -1.76
C ILE A 796 0.13 21.53 -2.52
N LEU A 797 1.19 21.24 -3.28
CA LEU A 797 1.40 19.95 -3.92
C LEU A 797 1.55 18.82 -2.88
N GLY A 798 2.27 19.05 -1.78
CA GLY A 798 2.37 18.11 -0.67
C GLY A 798 1.03 17.89 0.07
N LEU A 799 0.16 18.91 0.13
CA LEU A 799 -1.19 18.78 0.67
C LEU A 799 -2.11 17.99 -0.29
N ALA A 800 -1.91 18.16 -1.59
CA ALA A 800 -2.56 17.38 -2.64
C ALA A 800 -2.11 15.91 -2.58
N ASP A 801 -0.81 15.65 -2.47
CA ASP A 801 -0.24 14.31 -2.27
C ASP A 801 -0.72 13.69 -0.95
N TYR A 802 -0.81 14.47 0.13
CA TYR A 802 -1.42 14.07 1.41
C TYR A 802 -2.89 13.64 1.23
N THR A 803 -3.64 14.37 0.41
CA THR A 803 -5.05 14.08 0.15
C THR A 803 -5.19 12.84 -0.73
N LEU A 804 -4.32 12.68 -1.74
CA LEU A 804 -4.21 11.47 -2.55
C LEU A 804 -3.82 10.24 -1.72
N TYR A 805 -2.85 10.36 -0.82
CA TYR A 805 -2.41 9.29 0.08
C TYR A 805 -3.55 8.85 1.00
N ASN A 806 -4.24 9.79 1.64
CA ASN A 806 -5.40 9.48 2.49
C ASN A 806 -6.55 8.88 1.69
N ILE A 807 -6.83 9.36 0.47
CA ILE A 807 -7.93 8.82 -0.35
C ILE A 807 -7.59 7.44 -0.94
N HIS A 808 -6.32 7.16 -1.21
CA HIS A 808 -5.88 5.83 -1.59
C HIS A 808 -6.02 4.79 -0.46
N TYR A 809 -5.95 5.23 0.79
CA TYR A 809 -6.00 4.37 1.98
C TYR A 809 -7.39 4.33 2.66
N ILE A 810 -8.18 5.39 2.53
CA ILE A 810 -9.56 5.45 3.01
C ILE A 810 -10.44 4.87 1.90
N ASN A 811 -10.82 3.60 2.05
CA ASN A 811 -11.81 2.95 1.19
C ASN A 811 -13.17 3.66 1.35
N LEU A 812 -13.42 4.73 0.59
CA LEU A 812 -14.69 5.45 0.63
C LEU A 812 -15.83 4.46 0.34
N SER A 813 -16.76 4.32 1.27
CA SER A 813 -17.88 3.37 1.13
C SER A 813 -18.71 3.70 -0.13
N GLN A 814 -19.28 2.67 -0.79
CA GLN A 814 -20.20 2.88 -1.93
C GLN A 814 -21.37 3.80 -1.58
N SER A 815 -21.76 3.86 -0.30
CA SER A 815 -22.78 4.76 0.24
C SER A 815 -22.38 6.22 0.04
N LEU A 816 -21.14 6.57 0.37
CA LEU A 816 -20.61 7.92 0.21
C LEU A 816 -20.47 8.30 -1.26
N VAL A 817 -20.06 7.36 -2.13
CA VAL A 817 -20.04 7.59 -3.59
C VAL A 817 -21.45 7.93 -4.12
N ARG A 818 -22.49 7.22 -3.66
CA ARG A 818 -23.89 7.51 -4.05
C ARG A 818 -24.39 8.84 -3.46
N VAL A 819 -23.98 9.19 -2.25
CA VAL A 819 -24.28 10.50 -1.66
C VAL A 819 -23.61 11.59 -2.49
N LEU A 820 -22.32 11.46 -2.79
CA LEU A 820 -21.55 12.39 -3.62
C LEU A 820 -22.14 12.54 -5.04
N ASP A 821 -22.63 11.46 -5.65
CA ASP A 821 -23.37 11.50 -6.91
C ASP A 821 -24.70 12.26 -6.79
N GLY A 822 -25.41 12.11 -5.66
CA GLY A 822 -26.66 12.81 -5.37
C GLY A 822 -26.49 14.32 -5.12
N ILE A 823 -25.39 14.72 -4.47
CA ILE A 823 -25.04 16.15 -4.27
C ILE A 823 -24.24 16.73 -5.43
N GLY A 824 -23.71 15.91 -6.35
CA GLY A 824 -22.96 16.35 -7.53
C GLY A 824 -23.62 17.48 -8.34
N PRO A 825 -24.94 17.45 -8.61
CA PRO A 825 -25.66 18.54 -9.26
C PRO A 825 -25.72 19.83 -8.41
N VAL A 826 -25.84 19.70 -7.09
CA VAL A 826 -25.91 20.82 -6.14
C VAL A 826 -24.53 21.45 -5.94
N VAL A 827 -23.48 20.64 -5.83
CA VAL A 827 -22.08 21.08 -5.80
C VAL A 827 -21.72 21.73 -7.13
N LYS A 828 -22.14 21.15 -8.28
CA LYS A 828 -22.02 21.81 -9.60
C LYS A 828 -22.67 23.19 -9.56
N ALA A 829 -23.94 23.30 -9.18
CA ALA A 829 -24.66 24.58 -9.11
C ALA A 829 -24.01 25.60 -8.15
N ALA A 830 -23.53 25.14 -6.99
CA ALA A 830 -22.81 25.97 -6.03
C ALA A 830 -21.47 26.48 -6.59
N SER A 831 -20.69 25.62 -7.25
CA SER A 831 -19.44 26.01 -7.90
C SER A 831 -19.66 26.95 -9.09
N PHE A 832 -20.71 26.73 -9.89
CA PHE A 832 -21.03 27.53 -11.07
C PHE A 832 -21.58 28.91 -10.76
N ILE A 833 -22.39 29.03 -9.69
CA ILE A 833 -23.13 30.25 -9.40
C ILE A 833 -22.57 30.91 -8.14
N ILE A 834 -22.42 30.17 -7.04
CA ILE A 834 -22.14 30.75 -5.73
C ILE A 834 -20.70 31.23 -5.64
N VAL A 835 -19.71 30.50 -6.15
CA VAL A 835 -18.29 30.94 -6.06
C VAL A 835 -18.01 32.17 -6.92
N PRO A 836 -18.38 32.23 -8.23
CA PRO A 836 -18.22 33.45 -9.03
C PRO A 836 -19.05 34.61 -8.50
N LEU A 837 -20.28 34.34 -8.05
CA LEU A 837 -21.13 35.38 -7.46
C LEU A 837 -20.57 35.89 -6.14
N ALA A 838 -20.02 35.03 -5.27
CA ALA A 838 -19.39 35.43 -4.02
C ALA A 838 -18.10 36.23 -4.25
N CYS A 839 -17.27 35.81 -5.22
CA CYS A 839 -16.09 36.57 -5.64
C CYS A 839 -16.49 37.93 -6.23
N TRP A 840 -17.55 37.98 -7.03
CA TRP A 840 -18.11 39.22 -7.58
C TRP A 840 -18.71 40.11 -6.49
N LEU A 841 -19.47 39.54 -5.55
CA LEU A 841 -20.09 40.26 -4.43
C LEU A 841 -19.01 40.81 -3.51
N ALA A 842 -18.01 40.00 -3.14
CA ALA A 842 -16.89 40.42 -2.31
C ALA A 842 -16.10 41.55 -2.99
N SER A 843 -15.79 41.42 -4.28
CA SER A 843 -15.14 42.47 -5.06
C SER A 843 -15.97 43.75 -5.14
N SER A 844 -17.29 43.62 -5.28
CA SER A 844 -18.23 44.75 -5.36
C SER A 844 -18.43 45.43 -4.00
N ILE A 845 -18.50 44.68 -2.91
CA ILE A 845 -18.58 45.18 -1.53
C ILE A 845 -17.27 45.90 -1.17
N VAL A 846 -16.11 45.29 -1.45
CA VAL A 846 -14.81 45.94 -1.23
C VAL A 846 -14.71 47.23 -2.04
N SER A 847 -15.19 47.24 -3.29
CA SER A 847 -15.24 48.46 -4.11
C SER A 847 -16.19 49.52 -3.55
N GLY A 848 -17.36 49.13 -3.05
CA GLY A 848 -18.34 50.03 -2.42
C GLY A 848 -17.80 50.64 -1.14
N VAL A 849 -17.22 49.81 -0.26
CA VAL A 849 -16.54 50.26 0.96
C VAL A 849 -15.38 51.18 0.63
N HIS A 850 -14.58 50.86 -0.39
CA HIS A 850 -13.45 51.68 -0.81
C HIS A 850 -13.91 53.03 -1.37
N SER A 851 -14.99 53.05 -2.14
CA SER A 851 -15.61 54.28 -2.67
C SER A 851 -16.17 55.16 -1.54
N LEU A 852 -16.80 54.56 -0.53
CA LEU A 852 -17.30 55.24 0.67
C LEU A 852 -16.16 55.79 1.56
N ALA A 853 -15.12 54.98 1.77
CA ALA A 853 -13.93 55.34 2.54
C ALA A 853 -13.10 56.44 1.86
N PHE A 854 -13.14 56.54 0.52
CA PHE A 854 -12.58 57.66 -0.24
C PHE A 854 -13.50 58.89 -0.27
N TYR A 855 -14.82 58.68 -0.31
CA TYR A 855 -15.80 59.76 -0.42
C TYR A 855 -15.81 60.68 0.81
N GLN A 856 -15.80 60.12 2.01
CA GLN A 856 -15.88 60.95 3.23
C GLN A 856 -14.67 61.88 3.41
N PRO A 857 -13.41 61.43 3.27
CA PRO A 857 -12.25 62.31 3.32
C PRO A 857 -12.23 63.33 2.17
N ALA A 858 -12.56 62.92 0.95
CA ALA A 858 -12.59 63.81 -0.22
C ALA A 858 -13.62 64.93 -0.06
N ARG A 859 -14.82 64.61 0.44
CA ARG A 859 -15.89 65.56 0.73
C ARG A 859 -15.51 66.52 1.85
N SER A 860 -14.91 66.02 2.93
CA SER A 860 -14.43 66.87 4.04
C SER A 860 -13.31 67.85 3.66
N ARG A 861 -12.70 67.66 2.47
CA ARG A 861 -11.52 68.41 2.00
C ARG A 861 -11.77 69.15 0.68
N GLY A 862 -13.03 69.29 0.27
CA GLY A 862 -13.43 70.10 -0.89
C GLY A 862 -13.01 69.54 -2.26
N ILE A 863 -12.56 68.28 -2.35
CA ILE A 863 -12.19 67.66 -3.63
C ILE A 863 -13.49 67.38 -4.41
N PRO A 864 -13.68 67.94 -5.62
CA PRO A 864 -14.91 67.73 -6.39
C PRO A 864 -15.15 66.24 -6.64
N TRP A 865 -16.35 65.77 -6.31
CA TRP A 865 -16.71 64.35 -6.40
C TRP A 865 -16.40 63.72 -7.76
N LYS A 866 -16.55 64.48 -8.85
CA LYS A 866 -16.18 64.05 -10.21
C LYS A 866 -14.72 63.63 -10.35
N VAL A 867 -13.79 64.30 -9.66
CA VAL A 867 -12.35 64.03 -9.72
C VAL A 867 -11.99 62.81 -8.89
N ALA A 868 -12.52 62.71 -7.66
CA ALA A 868 -12.32 61.54 -6.81
C ALA A 868 -12.91 60.27 -7.44
N ARG A 869 -14.13 60.36 -7.98
CA ARG A 869 -14.79 59.27 -8.72
C ARG A 869 -14.03 58.89 -10.00
N GLY A 870 -13.43 59.85 -10.69
CA GLY A 870 -12.60 59.60 -11.88
C GLY A 870 -11.32 58.81 -11.57
N ALA A 871 -10.66 59.08 -10.44
CA ALA A 871 -9.47 58.35 -10.01
C ALA A 871 -9.79 56.92 -9.53
N VAL A 872 -10.84 56.78 -8.71
CA VAL A 872 -11.32 55.46 -8.24
C VAL A 872 -11.84 54.62 -9.41
N GLY A 873 -12.61 55.23 -10.33
CA GLY A 873 -13.11 54.54 -11.53
C GLY A 873 -12.01 54.07 -12.47
N LYS A 874 -10.90 54.82 -12.61
CA LYS A 874 -9.74 54.40 -13.42
C LYS A 874 -8.94 53.28 -12.74
N ALA A 875 -8.76 53.32 -11.42
CA ALA A 875 -8.16 52.22 -10.68
C ALA A 875 -9.01 50.94 -10.79
N TRP A 876 -10.34 51.09 -10.81
CA TRP A 876 -11.28 49.99 -10.99
C TRP A 876 -11.23 49.39 -12.41
N LEU A 877 -11.11 50.23 -13.44
CA LEU A 877 -10.88 49.80 -14.82
C LEU A 877 -9.56 49.02 -15.00
N LEU A 878 -8.55 49.27 -14.16
CA LEU A 878 -7.28 48.53 -14.18
C LEU A 878 -7.35 47.18 -13.45
N GLN A 879 -8.30 46.99 -12.52
CA GLN A 879 -8.53 45.70 -11.86
C GLN A 879 -9.35 44.74 -12.74
N TRP A 880 -10.20 45.28 -13.61
CA TRP A 880 -11.06 44.48 -14.50
C TRP A 880 -10.31 43.48 -15.39
N PRO A 881 -9.18 43.83 -16.04
CA PRO A 881 -8.41 42.86 -16.81
C PRO A 881 -7.86 41.71 -15.96
N ALA A 882 -7.46 41.96 -14.72
CA ALA A 882 -6.95 40.91 -13.81
C ALA A 882 -8.09 39.99 -13.33
N VAL A 883 -9.24 40.57 -13.00
CA VAL A 883 -10.45 39.80 -12.64
C VAL A 883 -10.97 39.02 -13.85
N ALA A 884 -11.04 39.63 -15.03
CA ALA A 884 -11.47 38.97 -16.25
C ALA A 884 -10.50 37.88 -16.69
N ALA A 885 -9.19 38.09 -16.59
CA ALA A 885 -8.18 37.07 -16.88
C ALA A 885 -8.23 35.92 -15.88
N GLY A 886 -8.39 36.20 -14.58
CA GLY A 886 -8.59 35.17 -13.56
C GLY A 886 -9.85 34.34 -13.81
N SER A 887 -10.98 34.99 -14.10
CA SER A 887 -12.24 34.32 -14.44
C SER A 887 -12.16 33.51 -15.74
N ALA A 888 -11.52 34.05 -16.79
CA ALA A 888 -11.34 33.34 -18.06
C ALA A 888 -10.43 32.12 -17.89
N TRP A 889 -9.37 32.21 -17.07
CA TRP A 889 -8.49 31.08 -16.81
C TRP A 889 -9.15 29.98 -15.98
N ILE A 890 -9.93 30.34 -14.94
CA ILE A 890 -10.76 29.38 -14.20
C ILE A 890 -11.71 28.65 -15.16
N ALA A 891 -12.36 29.38 -16.08
CA ALA A 891 -13.26 28.80 -17.07
C ALA A 891 -12.55 27.94 -18.14
N MET A 892 -11.32 28.30 -18.54
CA MET A 892 -10.61 27.62 -19.64
C MET A 892 -9.72 26.46 -19.18
N TYR A 893 -9.21 26.45 -17.95
CA TYR A 893 -8.21 25.47 -17.50
C TYR A 893 -8.64 24.68 -16.27
N PHE A 894 -9.13 25.34 -15.21
CA PHE A 894 -9.63 24.63 -14.04
C PHE A 894 -10.91 23.83 -14.38
N PHE A 895 -11.81 24.45 -15.14
CA PHE A 895 -13.13 23.88 -15.40
C PHE A 895 -13.08 22.58 -16.25
N PRO A 896 -12.29 22.48 -17.35
CA PRO A 896 -12.14 21.23 -18.07
C PRO A 896 -11.45 20.13 -17.26
N SER A 897 -10.43 20.46 -16.46
CA SER A 897 -9.75 19.50 -15.60
C SER A 897 -10.65 18.96 -14.49
N PHE A 898 -11.46 19.83 -13.88
CA PHE A 898 -12.47 19.45 -12.90
C PHE A 898 -13.56 18.56 -13.51
N LEU A 899 -14.05 18.89 -14.72
CA LEU A 899 -15.03 18.05 -15.43
C LEU A 899 -14.45 16.71 -15.86
N ALA A 900 -13.19 16.67 -16.30
CA ALA A 900 -12.50 15.43 -16.66
C ALA A 900 -12.30 14.54 -15.42
N ALA A 901 -11.92 15.12 -14.28
CA ALA A 901 -11.80 14.41 -13.01
C ALA A 901 -13.16 13.87 -12.52
N LEU A 902 -14.22 14.67 -12.64
CA LEU A 902 -15.57 14.27 -12.27
C LEU A 902 -16.12 13.17 -13.21
N HIS A 903 -15.83 13.25 -14.51
CA HIS A 903 -16.21 12.22 -15.48
C HIS A 903 -15.43 10.93 -15.23
N ALA A 904 -14.13 11.01 -14.92
CA ALA A 904 -13.34 9.86 -14.47
C ALA A 904 -13.93 9.24 -13.19
N ALA A 905 -14.41 10.06 -12.24
CA ALA A 905 -15.04 9.58 -11.01
C ALA A 905 -16.40 8.91 -11.25
N GLN A 906 -17.16 9.36 -12.25
CA GLN A 906 -18.43 8.72 -12.63
C GLN A 906 -18.24 7.43 -13.45
N VAL A 907 -17.18 7.35 -14.27
CA VAL A 907 -16.90 6.16 -15.10
C VAL A 907 -16.21 5.07 -14.29
N ASP A 908 -15.40 5.45 -13.29
CA ASP A 908 -14.61 4.55 -12.46
C ASP A 908 -15.20 4.47 -11.02
N ALA A 909 -16.50 4.16 -10.92
CA ALA A 909 -17.27 4.12 -9.66
C ALA A 909 -16.79 3.08 -8.61
N GLY A 910 -15.63 2.44 -8.85
CA GLY A 910 -14.96 1.55 -7.91
C GLY A 910 -13.56 2.00 -7.50
N ASN A 911 -13.06 3.15 -7.96
CA ASN A 911 -11.65 3.53 -7.78
C ASN A 911 -11.51 4.92 -7.14
N ASN A 912 -11.02 4.96 -5.89
CA ASN A 912 -10.88 6.18 -5.07
C ASN A 912 -9.97 7.26 -5.72
N ILE A 913 -9.18 6.88 -6.72
CA ILE A 913 -8.25 7.75 -7.47
C ILE A 913 -8.94 8.99 -8.04
N ALA A 914 -10.13 8.83 -8.62
CA ALA A 914 -10.78 9.94 -9.32
C ALA A 914 -11.36 11.01 -8.38
N ILE A 915 -11.79 10.62 -7.18
CA ILE A 915 -12.19 11.56 -6.11
C ILE A 915 -10.96 12.31 -5.58
N GLY A 916 -9.81 11.61 -5.46
CA GLY A 916 -8.53 12.22 -5.15
C GLY A 916 -8.13 13.30 -6.16
N ILE A 917 -8.21 12.97 -7.46
CA ILE A 917 -7.92 13.92 -8.54
C ILE A 917 -8.90 15.12 -8.52
N LEU A 918 -10.18 14.89 -8.19
CA LEU A 918 -11.18 15.97 -8.07
C LEU A 918 -10.82 16.96 -6.96
N ILE A 919 -10.41 16.45 -5.80
CA ILE A 919 -10.04 17.27 -4.64
C ILE A 919 -8.68 17.96 -4.86
N VAL A 920 -7.73 17.29 -5.52
CA VAL A 920 -6.46 17.88 -5.94
C VAL A 920 -6.67 19.00 -6.96
N GLY A 921 -7.56 18.82 -7.92
CA GLY A 921 -7.95 19.92 -8.82
C GLY A 921 -8.53 21.09 -8.02
N LEU A 922 -9.50 20.83 -7.13
CA LEU A 922 -10.17 21.85 -6.31
C LEU A 922 -9.24 22.61 -5.36
N LEU A 923 -8.35 21.93 -4.64
CA LEU A 923 -7.49 22.55 -3.62
C LEU A 923 -6.12 22.93 -4.17
N GLY A 924 -5.54 22.09 -5.03
CA GLY A 924 -4.22 22.25 -5.61
C GLY A 924 -4.16 23.32 -6.69
N ASP A 925 -5.14 23.35 -7.60
CA ASP A 925 -5.13 24.28 -8.73
C ASP A 925 -5.87 25.60 -8.43
N ALA A 926 -6.98 25.59 -7.70
CA ALA A 926 -7.74 26.83 -7.46
C ALA A 926 -7.10 27.74 -6.41
N MET A 927 -6.48 27.18 -5.38
CA MET A 927 -6.04 27.93 -4.22
C MET A 927 -4.81 28.84 -4.47
N PRO A 928 -3.76 28.42 -5.21
CA PRO A 928 -2.65 29.30 -5.58
C PRO A 928 -3.12 30.55 -6.34
N TRP A 929 -4.17 30.43 -7.18
CA TRP A 929 -4.68 31.54 -7.97
C TRP A 929 -5.62 32.46 -7.20
N LEU A 930 -6.40 31.95 -6.25
CA LEU A 930 -7.12 32.79 -5.28
C LEU A 930 -6.14 33.63 -4.46
N VAL A 931 -5.01 33.04 -4.05
CA VAL A 931 -3.91 33.76 -3.38
C VAL A 931 -3.25 34.77 -4.33
N ALA A 932 -3.03 34.42 -5.60
CA ALA A 932 -2.46 35.34 -6.60
C ALA A 932 -3.40 36.52 -6.93
N LEU A 933 -4.71 36.28 -7.03
CA LEU A 933 -5.76 37.30 -7.22
C LEU A 933 -5.83 38.23 -6.00
N ALA A 934 -5.81 37.67 -4.80
CA ALA A 934 -5.75 38.45 -3.56
C ALA A 934 -4.48 39.31 -3.50
N GLY A 935 -3.31 38.71 -3.82
CA GLY A 935 -2.03 39.41 -3.86
C GLY A 935 -1.99 40.53 -4.90
N THR A 936 -2.53 40.29 -6.10
CA THR A 936 -2.63 41.29 -7.17
C THR A 936 -3.58 42.43 -6.79
N SER A 937 -4.72 42.11 -6.18
CA SER A 937 -5.68 43.09 -5.69
C SER A 937 -5.06 43.99 -4.62
N ILE A 938 -4.33 43.40 -3.66
CA ILE A 938 -3.57 44.13 -2.63
C ILE A 938 -2.51 45.03 -3.27
N ALA A 939 -1.74 44.52 -4.24
CA ALA A 939 -0.70 45.29 -4.93
C ALA A 939 -1.26 46.52 -5.68
N LEU A 940 -2.35 46.33 -6.42
CA LEU A 940 -3.04 47.43 -7.12
C LEU A 940 -3.62 48.45 -6.12
N HIS A 941 -4.08 47.98 -4.96
CA HIS A 941 -4.56 48.85 -3.87
C HIS A 941 -3.44 49.72 -3.31
N VAL A 942 -2.25 49.14 -3.07
CA VAL A 942 -1.07 49.88 -2.59
C VAL A 942 -0.64 50.97 -3.59
N ILE A 943 -0.70 50.67 -4.89
CA ILE A 943 -0.37 51.62 -5.96
C ILE A 943 -1.39 52.77 -5.98
N ALA A 944 -2.69 52.48 -5.95
CA ALA A 944 -3.75 53.49 -5.95
C ALA A 944 -3.62 54.47 -4.76
N THR A 945 -3.26 53.95 -3.58
CA THR A 945 -3.06 54.74 -2.36
C THR A 945 -1.86 55.67 -2.43
N ARG A 946 -0.77 55.24 -3.07
CA ARG A 946 0.42 56.10 -3.25
C ARG A 946 0.15 57.23 -4.24
N VAL A 947 -0.59 56.95 -5.33
CA VAL A 947 -0.98 57.97 -6.32
C VAL A 947 -1.91 59.00 -5.69
N THR A 948 -2.90 58.56 -4.91
CA THR A 948 -3.84 59.46 -4.22
C THR A 948 -3.21 60.21 -3.04
N GLY A 949 -2.26 59.59 -2.32
CA GLY A 949 -1.45 60.26 -1.31
C GLY A 949 -0.58 61.39 -1.89
N ALA A 950 0.02 61.17 -3.06
CA ALA A 950 0.77 62.22 -3.77
C ALA A 950 -0.13 63.38 -4.21
N LEU A 951 -1.38 63.11 -4.61
CA LEU A 951 -2.37 64.13 -4.93
C LEU A 951 -2.88 64.89 -3.68
N ALA A 952 -3.01 64.21 -2.53
CA ALA A 952 -3.43 64.81 -1.26
C ALA A 952 -2.35 65.71 -0.62
N LEU A 953 -1.07 65.42 -0.86
CA LEU A 953 0.05 66.29 -0.47
C LEU A 953 0.02 67.63 -1.24
N ARG A 954 -0.43 67.63 -2.51
CA ARG A 954 -0.62 68.88 -3.28
C ARG A 954 -1.75 69.76 -2.73
N SER A 955 -2.72 69.20 -2.00
CA SER A 955 -3.83 69.95 -1.40
C SER A 955 -3.59 70.36 0.07
N GLY A 956 -2.36 70.19 0.59
CA GLY A 956 -2.00 70.63 1.94
C GLY A 956 -2.60 69.80 3.08
N THR A 957 -3.07 68.59 2.80
CA THR A 957 -3.76 67.75 3.80
C THR A 957 -2.81 66.76 4.48
N SER A 958 -3.03 66.47 5.76
CA SER A 958 -2.11 65.62 6.53
C SER A 958 -2.14 64.17 6.02
N GLU A 959 -0.95 63.66 5.70
CA GLU A 959 -0.70 62.33 5.15
C GLU A 959 -1.16 61.18 6.09
N PHE A 960 -1.28 61.49 7.39
CA PHE A 960 -1.55 60.52 8.45
C PHE A 960 -2.99 59.97 8.42
N SER A 961 -4.00 60.83 8.25
CA SER A 961 -5.40 60.38 8.25
C SER A 961 -5.74 59.51 7.01
N LEU A 962 -5.07 59.76 5.88
CA LEU A 962 -5.23 58.95 4.68
C LEU A 962 -4.59 57.56 4.86
N LYS A 963 -3.39 57.50 5.46
CA LYS A 963 -2.70 56.25 5.79
C LYS A 963 -3.48 55.39 6.80
N MET A 964 -4.14 56.00 7.78
CA MET A 964 -4.95 55.27 8.77
C MET A 964 -6.24 54.69 8.18
N SER A 965 -7.01 55.46 7.40
CA SER A 965 -8.20 54.94 6.70
C SER A 965 -7.84 53.79 5.74
N PHE A 966 -6.68 53.90 5.11
CA PHE A 966 -6.14 52.88 4.21
C PHE A 966 -5.72 51.59 4.93
N MET A 967 -4.95 51.70 6.03
CA MET A 967 -4.55 50.54 6.84
C MET A 967 -5.79 49.80 7.35
N SER A 968 -6.80 50.53 7.83
CA SER A 968 -8.07 49.92 8.27
C SER A 968 -8.78 49.17 7.15
N THR A 969 -8.84 49.74 5.94
CA THR A 969 -9.47 49.08 4.79
C THR A 969 -8.69 47.83 4.36
N LEU A 970 -7.35 47.89 4.33
CA LEU A 970 -6.51 46.74 4.01
C LEU A 970 -6.66 45.61 5.05
N PHE A 971 -6.73 45.94 6.34
CA PHE A 971 -6.98 44.95 7.40
C PHE A 971 -8.37 44.34 7.29
N ILE A 972 -9.39 45.10 6.90
CA ILE A 972 -10.75 44.58 6.68
C ILE A 972 -10.76 43.64 5.47
N VAL A 973 -10.14 44.01 4.36
CA VAL A 973 -10.08 43.17 3.15
C VAL A 973 -9.27 41.90 3.42
N ALA A 974 -8.09 42.02 4.02
CA ALA A 974 -7.28 40.87 4.41
C ALA A 974 -8.00 39.97 5.43
N GLY A 975 -8.74 40.56 6.38
CA GLY A 975 -9.59 39.85 7.33
C GLY A 975 -10.73 39.09 6.65
N ILE A 976 -11.39 39.67 5.66
CA ILE A 976 -12.45 39.00 4.89
C ILE A 976 -11.89 37.81 4.10
N PHE A 977 -10.77 37.99 3.39
CA PHE A 977 -10.14 36.88 2.65
C PHE A 977 -9.62 35.78 3.59
N LEU A 978 -9.08 36.15 4.76
CA LEU A 978 -8.67 35.19 5.78
C LEU A 978 -9.87 34.43 6.34
N VAL A 979 -10.98 35.12 6.63
CA VAL A 979 -12.22 34.48 7.10
C VAL A 979 -12.79 33.54 6.05
N LEU A 980 -12.79 33.93 4.76
CA LEU A 980 -13.24 33.05 3.68
C LEU A 980 -12.32 31.83 3.49
N ALA A 981 -11.00 32.01 3.62
CA ALA A 981 -10.05 30.89 3.60
C ALA A 981 -10.24 29.96 4.81
N ILE A 982 -10.48 30.52 6.01
CA ILE A 982 -10.80 29.75 7.22
C ILE A 982 -12.14 29.01 7.05
N ILE A 983 -13.17 29.64 6.48
CA ILE A 983 -14.46 28.98 6.20
C ILE A 983 -14.27 27.86 5.19
N GLY A 984 -13.48 28.06 4.13
CA GLY A 984 -13.16 27.02 3.15
C GLY A 984 -12.38 25.85 3.78
N LEU A 985 -11.39 26.15 4.64
CA LEU A 985 -10.64 25.16 5.41
C LEU A 985 -11.53 24.42 6.40
N LEU A 986 -12.42 25.10 7.14
CA LEU A 986 -13.35 24.50 8.09
C LEU A 986 -14.44 23.69 7.39
N ALA A 987 -14.93 24.12 6.22
CA ALA A 987 -15.87 23.36 5.41
C ALA A 987 -15.19 22.10 4.83
N GLY A 988 -13.94 22.22 4.36
CA GLY A 988 -13.11 21.08 3.99
C GLY A 988 -12.90 20.14 5.17
N PHE A 989 -12.49 20.65 6.33
CA PHE A 989 -12.31 19.87 7.56
C PHE A 989 -13.62 19.23 8.01
N SER A 990 -14.76 19.91 7.90
CA SER A 990 -16.06 19.34 8.28
C SER A 990 -16.49 18.25 7.30
N ALA A 991 -16.23 18.41 6.00
CA ALA A 991 -16.41 17.34 5.03
C ALA A 991 -15.50 16.14 5.34
N PHE A 992 -14.22 16.37 5.66
CA PHE A 992 -13.29 15.31 6.09
C PHE A 992 -13.67 14.68 7.43
N SER A 993 -14.19 15.45 8.39
CA SER A 993 -14.66 14.95 9.67
C SER A 993 -15.91 14.09 9.49
N VAL A 994 -16.85 14.49 8.63
CA VAL A 994 -18.02 13.67 8.28
C VAL A 994 -17.57 12.37 7.58
N ILE A 995 -16.60 12.45 6.66
CA ILE A 995 -15.97 11.27 6.03
C ILE A 995 -15.28 10.38 7.07
N SER A 996 -14.63 10.95 8.10
CA SER A 996 -13.97 10.19 9.17
C SER A 996 -14.93 9.59 10.20
N ILE A 997 -16.08 10.24 10.45
CA ILE A 997 -17.09 9.78 11.42
C ILE A 997 -17.86 8.58 10.86
N GLU A 998 -18.17 8.55 9.55
CA GLU A 998 -18.75 7.36 8.88
C GLU A 998 -17.73 6.22 8.68
N HIS A 999 -16.47 6.39 9.10
CA HIS A 999 -15.41 5.38 9.06
C HIS A 999 -14.84 5.06 10.44
N ASN A 1000 -15.55 5.41 11.51
CA ASN A 1000 -15.26 4.83 12.81
C ASN A 1000 -15.79 3.38 12.82
N PRO A 1001 -14.93 2.34 12.88
CA PRO A 1001 -15.37 0.94 12.88
C PRO A 1001 -16.21 0.56 14.12
N PHE A 1002 -16.44 1.50 15.05
CA PHE A 1002 -17.31 1.35 16.23
C PHE A 1002 -18.74 1.90 16.05
N GLN A 1003 -19.13 2.38 14.86
CA GLN A 1003 -20.54 2.64 14.49
C GLN A 1003 -20.93 1.80 13.28
#